data_AF-A0A7T4UK74-F1
#
_entry.id   AF-A0A7T4UK74-F1
#
_cell.length_a   1.000
_cell.length_b   1.000
_cell.length_c   1.000
_cell.angle_alpha   90.00
_cell.angle_beta   90.00
_cell.angle_gamma   90.00
#
_symmetry.space_group_name_H-M   'P 1'
#
loop_
_entity.id
_entity.type
_entity.pdbx_description
1 polymer ?
#
loop_
_entity_poly.entity_id
_entity_poly.type
_entity_poly.pdbx_seq_one_letter_code
_entity_poly.pdbx_strand_id
1 'polypeptide(L)'
;MGGQHGIRGYLLQAIVTVLESLSKKAEWKNVTLEPSDESEKVDVLWEYNDGTKKVVQIKSSQNTINYSAANSWAEELKEQTSADCFELICIGHVDTKLNKAKDINGVKITVKPLDFESLQNNSIVKLDEFYERSGRSKISSTIKEVLLNSLNYKLSKESIFGKTISAEEFDTILLTWLSEIESHVSKNPFIKFMPFEDGQAELSLNQKITTNFLKLIGWSNYTDNHIITFYDQKTLSDKIATVDYYIAQESKLKDNTTDHIFFNSIQDFKYPETTKTEILNFLTSTNQVTEEFKRNRKISPTNNNNIFNILFWISTENTDLNMDFADVNRDYFRNERLQLDQQYYFVDNARANFIISSIATAKNYRPEQVVKFIYPITESNLSYNKIGKRGIQLPPEYINTNILPIIKEGDGKISVLLFCADAYEYESLKKIIWLLIVLTSGMANEYIIYFPDFDDRYKGEVIEAVNSFENADLIGKIKVYKSLQVDTQNISQMDIDVAKDLASDVKAIEENKEIRINPIFREQLPYGDLLKPILNTDRVSAQDLKIFLSLRGIFVKNADKKQLIDLMSNLLFSPLELINFINLINVKEKPVTSTPIIITLNSNDSVKTLFNSIKPDFSRITEGLQAKLDNSVEFNEDPSVPDMFVYTAYVEKKDITKHVAINTTWEPIKISYKKIDDHIVVNTVETNSRDGKVIARRIVESIKAELIEKNHIKEDTVQLTFNDFSSNRERVNFLLSFINIDHANLFIDQDIKGLKFIFDETQEIPDLYKDKTEKDLIILFRGKNLVGLREISEDNFKDVILLEEISITYKFEVKGIVGFYNVKYNFSEALKFKPIQGDFRSQSYLHTNHRIKQLRNISTLEKQLTQEVESLKVEKLRKFGKI
;
A
#
# COMPACT_ATOMS: atom_id res chain seq x y z
N MET A 1 -20.94 11.06 30.92
CA MET A 1 -20.40 12.10 30.02
C MET A 1 -19.55 11.42 28.96
N GLY A 2 -19.73 11.73 27.67
CA GLY A 2 -18.95 11.13 26.58
C GLY A 2 -17.57 11.77 26.43
N GLY A 3 -16.56 11.00 26.00
CA GLY A 3 -15.15 11.43 25.94
C GLY A 3 -14.87 12.74 25.19
N GLN A 4 -15.67 13.09 24.17
CA GLN A 4 -15.55 14.35 23.44
C GLN A 4 -15.87 15.59 24.30
N HIS A 5 -16.77 15.49 25.28
CA HIS A 5 -17.11 16.61 26.17
C HIS A 5 -16.01 16.88 27.20
N GLY A 6 -15.30 15.83 27.64
CA GLY A 6 -14.16 15.96 28.57
C GLY A 6 -12.96 16.66 27.92
N ILE A 7 -12.59 16.24 26.71
CA ILE A 7 -11.48 16.85 25.94
C ILE A 7 -11.71 18.35 25.70
N ARG A 8 -12.97 18.74 25.40
CA ARG A 8 -13.36 20.14 25.25
C ARG A 8 -13.20 20.96 26.53
N GLY A 9 -13.51 20.35 27.68
CA GLY A 9 -13.34 20.97 29.00
C GLY A 9 -11.88 21.31 29.28
N TYR A 10 -10.98 20.33 29.12
CA TYR A 10 -9.54 20.51 29.29
C TYR A 10 -8.95 21.58 28.37
N LEU A 11 -9.38 21.60 27.10
CA LEU A 11 -8.94 22.62 26.16
C LEU A 11 -9.34 24.04 26.60
N LEU A 12 -10.58 24.22 27.06
CA LEU A 12 -11.06 25.53 27.54
C LEU A 12 -10.34 25.97 28.83
N GLN A 13 -10.05 25.03 29.73
CA GLN A 13 -9.26 25.31 30.93
C GLN A 13 -7.86 25.80 30.57
N ALA A 14 -7.17 25.13 29.65
CA ALA A 14 -5.86 25.55 29.17
C ALA A 14 -5.90 26.96 28.54
N ILE A 15 -6.87 27.24 27.66
CA ILE A 15 -7.03 28.54 27.01
C ILE A 15 -7.23 29.66 28.04
N VAL A 16 -8.09 29.44 29.03
CA VAL A 16 -8.37 30.45 30.07
C VAL A 16 -7.16 30.69 30.95
N THR A 17 -6.42 29.65 31.32
CA THR A 17 -5.19 29.76 32.12
C THR A 17 -4.14 30.61 31.40
N VAL A 18 -3.96 30.40 30.10
CA VAL A 18 -3.06 31.20 29.27
C VAL A 18 -3.50 32.66 29.21
N LEU A 19 -4.78 32.90 28.91
CA LEU A 19 -5.36 34.23 28.81
C LEU A 19 -5.17 35.06 30.08
N GLU A 20 -5.51 34.50 31.24
CA GLU A 20 -5.45 35.21 32.51
C GLU A 20 -3.99 35.39 32.98
N SER A 21 -3.14 34.38 32.81
CA SER A 21 -1.71 34.46 33.17
C SER A 21 -0.96 35.51 32.35
N LEU A 22 -1.29 35.67 31.06
CA LEU A 22 -0.75 36.74 30.21
C LEU A 22 -1.30 38.11 30.61
N SER A 23 -2.58 38.19 30.99
CA SER A 23 -3.24 39.46 31.34
C SER A 23 -2.74 40.05 32.67
N LYS A 24 -2.36 39.21 33.64
CA LYS A 24 -2.04 39.61 35.02
C LYS A 24 -0.61 39.30 35.46
N LYS A 25 0.32 39.19 34.50
CA LYS A 25 1.72 38.78 34.73
C LYS A 25 2.43 39.43 35.92
N ALA A 26 2.19 40.73 36.19
CA ALA A 26 2.86 41.43 37.29
C ALA A 26 2.36 41.03 38.68
N GLU A 27 1.25 40.30 38.76
CA GLU A 27 0.52 40.04 39.99
C GLU A 27 0.80 38.64 40.55
N TRP A 28 1.07 37.65 39.69
CA TRP A 28 1.18 36.24 40.09
C TRP A 28 2.62 35.70 40.16
N LYS A 29 2.81 34.72 41.04
CA LYS A 29 4.07 34.00 41.31
C LYS A 29 4.07 32.59 40.74
N ASN A 30 3.03 31.81 41.03
CA ASN A 30 2.86 30.44 40.57
C ASN A 30 1.47 30.21 40.00
N VAL A 31 1.35 29.30 39.03
CA VAL A 31 0.09 28.79 38.51
C VAL A 31 0.13 27.26 38.43
N THR A 32 -0.96 26.61 38.83
CA THR A 32 -1.12 25.15 38.75
C THR A 32 -2.45 24.84 38.06
N LEU A 33 -2.40 24.06 36.99
CA LEU A 33 -3.57 23.57 36.25
C LEU A 33 -3.91 22.17 36.79
N GLU A 34 -5.15 21.96 37.23
CA GLU A 34 -5.60 20.72 37.89
C GLU A 34 -4.70 20.34 39.09
N PRO A 35 -4.63 21.17 40.16
CA PRO A 35 -3.79 20.92 41.32
C PRO A 35 -4.16 19.61 42.05
N SER A 36 -3.20 18.69 42.17
CA SER A 36 -3.38 17.37 42.79
C SER A 36 -3.64 17.40 44.30
N ASP A 37 -3.20 18.47 44.98
CA ASP A 37 -3.26 18.62 46.44
C ASP A 37 -4.49 19.42 46.92
N GLU A 38 -5.37 19.84 46.00
CA GLU A 38 -6.64 20.55 46.29
C GLU A 38 -7.86 19.67 45.94
N SER A 39 -9.08 20.19 46.16
CA SER A 39 -10.30 19.50 45.70
C SER A 39 -10.30 19.29 44.18
N GLU A 40 -10.84 18.16 43.70
CA GLU A 40 -11.14 17.87 42.28
C GLU A 40 -12.03 18.93 41.59
N LYS A 41 -12.49 19.94 42.33
CA LYS A 41 -13.29 21.05 41.83
C LYS A 41 -12.46 22.25 41.41
N VAL A 42 -11.16 22.29 41.72
CA VAL A 42 -10.25 23.36 41.32
C VAL A 42 -9.65 23.01 39.97
N ASP A 43 -9.96 23.83 38.97
CA ASP A 43 -9.40 23.65 37.63
C ASP A 43 -8.07 24.41 37.51
N VAL A 44 -7.95 25.57 38.19
CA VAL A 44 -6.73 26.39 38.18
C VAL A 44 -6.49 27.04 39.54
N LEU A 45 -5.25 27.01 40.01
CA LEU A 45 -4.78 27.72 41.21
C LEU A 45 -3.71 28.74 40.81
N TRP A 46 -3.89 30.00 41.20
CA TRP A 46 -2.86 31.04 41.14
C TRP A 46 -2.42 31.42 42.55
N GLU A 47 -1.10 31.50 42.75
CA GLU A 47 -0.49 32.12 43.93
C GLU A 47 0.10 33.47 43.52
N TYR A 48 -0.26 34.53 44.23
CA TYR A 48 0.17 35.89 43.93
C TYR A 48 1.45 36.26 44.69
N ASN A 49 2.09 37.34 44.24
CA ASN A 49 3.34 37.82 44.84
C ASN A 49 3.19 38.26 46.31
N ASP A 50 1.98 38.64 46.72
CA ASP A 50 1.62 38.99 48.10
C ASP A 50 1.26 37.77 48.97
N GLY A 51 1.33 36.56 48.42
CA GLY A 51 1.01 35.30 49.10
C GLY A 51 -0.47 34.91 49.01
N THR A 52 -1.33 35.71 48.38
CA THR A 52 -2.74 35.37 48.21
C THR A 52 -2.93 34.22 47.23
N LYS A 53 -3.88 33.33 47.53
CA LYS A 53 -4.26 32.20 46.69
C LYS A 53 -5.62 32.43 46.05
N LYS A 54 -5.69 32.24 44.74
CA LYS A 54 -6.92 32.29 43.97
C LYS A 54 -7.19 30.96 43.29
N VAL A 55 -8.32 30.35 43.63
CA VAL A 55 -8.81 29.14 42.97
C VAL A 55 -9.89 29.50 41.96
N VAL A 56 -9.85 28.81 40.82
CA VAL A 56 -10.78 29.03 39.71
C VAL A 56 -11.36 27.70 39.27
N GLN A 57 -12.67 27.67 39.10
CA GLN A 57 -13.39 26.59 38.45
C GLN A 57 -13.99 27.06 37.14
N ILE A 58 -13.88 26.25 36.10
CA ILE A 58 -14.30 26.56 34.74
C ILE A 58 -15.40 25.56 34.33
N LYS A 59 -16.59 26.06 34.04
CA LYS A 59 -17.71 25.25 33.58
C LYS A 59 -18.15 25.70 32.20
N SER A 60 -18.19 24.77 31.25
CA SER A 60 -18.65 25.03 29.89
C SER A 60 -19.86 24.18 29.53
N SER A 61 -20.79 24.76 28.78
CA SER A 61 -22.01 24.07 28.35
C SER A 61 -22.58 24.70 27.08
N GLN A 62 -23.02 23.85 26.15
CA GLN A 62 -23.85 24.28 25.00
C GLN A 62 -25.29 24.63 25.45
N ASN A 63 -25.77 24.00 26.51
CA ASN A 63 -27.07 24.30 27.14
C ASN A 63 -26.96 25.48 28.11
N THR A 64 -28.08 26.14 28.39
CA THR A 64 -28.13 27.24 29.36
C THR A 64 -27.65 26.81 30.74
N ILE A 65 -26.65 27.51 31.27
CA ILE A 65 -26.18 27.39 32.65
C ILE A 65 -27.08 28.26 33.52
N ASN A 66 -27.78 27.61 34.45
CA ASN A 66 -28.73 28.30 35.32
C ASN A 66 -28.06 28.74 36.63
N TYR A 67 -28.57 29.82 37.23
CA TYR A 67 -28.09 30.35 38.51
C TYR A 67 -28.04 29.28 39.60
N SER A 68 -29.02 28.38 39.66
CA SER A 68 -29.05 27.30 40.66
C SER A 68 -27.86 26.34 40.55
N ALA A 69 -27.44 26.02 39.32
CA ALA A 69 -26.29 25.14 39.09
C ALA A 69 -24.99 25.87 39.45
N ALA A 70 -24.85 27.12 39.02
CA ALA A 70 -23.72 27.97 39.38
C ALA A 70 -23.60 28.19 40.91
N ASN A 71 -24.73 28.31 41.62
CA ASN A 71 -24.73 28.40 43.08
C ASN A 71 -24.20 27.14 43.75
N SER A 72 -24.63 25.95 43.29
CA SER A 72 -24.09 24.67 43.78
C SER A 72 -22.59 24.59 43.58
N TRP A 73 -22.10 24.93 42.38
CA TRP A 73 -20.67 24.91 42.07
C TRP A 73 -19.87 25.92 42.90
N ALA A 74 -20.41 27.12 43.11
CA ALA A 74 -19.79 28.14 43.93
C ALA A 74 -19.70 27.72 45.42
N GLU A 75 -20.75 27.10 45.95
CA GLU A 75 -20.75 26.54 47.31
C GLU A 75 -19.73 25.40 47.43
N GLU A 76 -19.76 24.44 46.51
CA GLU A 76 -18.82 23.31 46.47
C GLU A 76 -17.36 23.79 46.39
N LEU A 77 -17.06 24.76 45.52
CA LEU A 77 -15.71 25.31 45.37
C LEU A 77 -15.22 25.93 46.69
N LYS A 78 -16.08 26.66 47.39
CA LYS A 78 -15.71 27.39 48.61
C LYS A 78 -15.61 26.49 49.84
N GLU A 79 -16.47 25.49 49.98
CA GLU A 79 -16.47 24.58 51.14
C GLU A 79 -15.29 23.59 51.11
N GLN A 80 -14.79 23.26 49.92
CA GLN A 80 -13.83 22.16 49.73
C GLN A 80 -12.39 22.63 49.47
N THR A 81 -12.12 23.94 49.42
CA THR A 81 -10.79 24.47 49.08
C THR A 81 -10.39 25.63 49.99
N SER A 82 -9.10 25.71 50.32
CA SER A 82 -8.56 26.78 51.17
C SER A 82 -7.87 27.84 50.32
N ALA A 83 -8.58 28.92 50.03
CA ALA A 83 -8.09 30.02 49.21
C ALA A 83 -8.61 31.38 49.70
N ASP A 84 -7.94 32.46 49.33
CA ASP A 84 -8.32 33.83 49.66
C ASP A 84 -9.35 34.39 48.67
N CYS A 85 -9.30 33.91 47.42
CA CYS A 85 -10.16 34.37 46.33
C CYS A 85 -10.71 33.17 45.55
N PHE A 86 -12.01 33.23 45.23
CA PHE A 86 -12.71 32.19 44.49
C PHE A 86 -13.34 32.79 43.24
N GLU A 87 -13.17 32.15 42.09
CA GLU A 87 -13.83 32.56 40.84
C GLU A 87 -14.43 31.36 40.10
N LEU A 88 -15.66 31.53 39.63
CA LEU A 88 -16.35 30.58 38.75
C LEU A 88 -16.50 31.21 37.37
N ILE A 89 -15.87 30.58 36.37
CA ILE A 89 -15.92 31.00 34.97
C ILE A 89 -16.92 30.13 34.23
N CYS A 90 -18.03 30.73 33.81
CA CYS A 90 -19.09 30.08 33.05
C CYS A 90 -18.93 30.39 31.56
N ILE A 91 -18.68 29.37 30.73
CA ILE A 91 -18.47 29.48 29.28
C ILE A 91 -19.69 28.93 28.54
N GLY A 92 -20.51 29.80 27.96
CA GLY A 92 -21.74 29.44 27.26
C GLY A 92 -22.92 30.35 27.56
N HIS A 93 -24.11 29.92 27.14
CA HIS A 93 -25.33 30.66 27.45
C HIS A 93 -25.65 30.53 28.94
N VAL A 94 -25.95 31.65 29.59
CA VAL A 94 -26.34 31.72 31.00
C VAL A 94 -27.74 32.31 31.12
N ASP A 95 -28.47 31.95 32.18
CA ASP A 95 -29.77 32.57 32.44
C ASP A 95 -29.62 34.06 32.82
N THR A 96 -30.73 34.81 32.74
CA THR A 96 -30.73 36.26 33.01
C THR A 96 -30.32 36.63 34.43
N LYS A 97 -30.50 35.70 35.39
CA LYS A 97 -30.18 35.94 36.80
C LYS A 97 -28.67 35.80 37.02
N LEU A 98 -28.06 34.75 36.45
CA LEU A 98 -26.62 34.51 36.47
C LEU A 98 -25.86 35.55 35.66
N ASN A 99 -26.37 35.98 34.50
CA ASN A 99 -25.72 37.00 33.68
C ASN A 99 -25.59 38.37 34.39
N LYS A 100 -26.46 38.65 35.36
CA LYS A 100 -26.43 39.88 36.17
C LYS A 100 -25.65 39.71 37.47
N ALA A 101 -25.33 38.48 37.86
CA ALA A 101 -24.60 38.20 39.09
C ALA A 101 -23.11 38.51 38.87
N LYS A 102 -22.57 39.41 39.70
CA LYS A 102 -21.11 39.64 39.77
C LYS A 102 -20.41 38.68 40.72
N ASP A 103 -21.17 38.15 41.67
CA ASP A 103 -20.72 37.29 42.76
C ASP A 103 -21.88 36.37 43.18
N ILE A 104 -21.54 35.16 43.62
CA ILE A 104 -22.44 34.23 44.31
C ILE A 104 -21.70 33.74 45.56
N ASN A 105 -22.23 34.04 46.74
CA ASN A 105 -21.69 33.57 48.02
C ASN A 105 -20.20 33.90 48.26
N GLY A 106 -19.70 35.02 47.74
CA GLY A 106 -18.29 35.41 47.81
C GLY A 106 -17.39 34.72 46.77
N VAL A 107 -17.98 34.03 45.79
CA VAL A 107 -17.31 33.52 44.58
C VAL A 107 -17.63 34.46 43.42
N LYS A 108 -16.59 35.06 42.84
CA LYS A 108 -16.71 35.95 41.69
C LYS A 108 -17.24 35.17 40.48
N ILE A 109 -18.23 35.71 39.77
CA ILE A 109 -18.77 35.10 38.55
C ILE A 109 -18.25 35.83 37.32
N THR A 110 -17.65 35.08 36.41
CA THR A 110 -17.22 35.58 35.10
C THR A 110 -17.91 34.78 34.00
N VAL A 111 -18.59 35.46 33.08
CA VAL A 111 -19.29 34.83 31.96
C VAL A 111 -18.50 35.10 30.68
N LYS A 112 -18.20 34.04 29.92
CA LYS A 112 -17.56 34.14 28.59
C LYS A 112 -18.43 33.43 27.55
N PRO A 113 -18.51 33.91 26.30
CA PRO A 113 -19.24 33.21 25.25
C PRO A 113 -18.56 31.86 24.95
N LEU A 114 -19.35 30.85 24.57
CA LEU A 114 -18.83 29.57 24.07
C LEU A 114 -18.48 29.69 22.59
N ASP A 115 -17.59 30.63 22.31
CA ASP A 115 -17.05 30.93 21.00
C ASP A 115 -15.53 30.74 21.07
N PHE A 116 -15.08 29.61 20.52
CA PHE A 116 -13.67 29.25 20.53
C PHE A 116 -12.82 30.26 19.76
N GLU A 117 -13.32 30.74 18.63
CA GLU A 117 -12.62 31.67 17.76
C GLU A 117 -12.45 33.02 18.47
N SER A 118 -13.51 33.52 19.11
CA SER A 118 -13.43 34.74 19.93
C SER A 118 -12.47 34.59 21.11
N LEU A 119 -12.48 33.46 21.82
CA LEU A 119 -11.56 33.19 22.93
C LEU A 119 -10.10 33.09 22.44
N GLN A 120 -9.87 32.44 21.29
CA GLN A 120 -8.55 32.34 20.68
C GLN A 120 -8.03 33.70 20.21
N ASN A 121 -8.87 34.51 19.57
CA ASN A 121 -8.52 35.85 19.10
C ASN A 121 -8.14 36.78 20.26
N ASN A 122 -8.82 36.66 21.41
CA ASN A 122 -8.41 37.40 22.62
C ASN A 122 -7.02 36.96 23.13
N SER A 123 -6.69 35.67 23.04
CA SER A 123 -5.36 35.16 23.42
C SER A 123 -4.28 35.69 22.51
N ILE A 124 -4.56 35.80 21.21
CA ILE A 124 -3.68 36.35 20.20
C ILE A 124 -3.35 37.83 20.49
N VAL A 125 -4.34 38.63 20.88
CA VAL A 125 -4.13 40.04 21.27
C VAL A 125 -3.26 40.16 22.53
N LYS A 126 -3.48 39.31 23.53
CA LYS A 126 -2.67 39.30 24.76
C LYS A 126 -1.26 38.75 24.56
N LEU A 127 -1.11 37.83 23.62
CA LEU A 127 0.18 37.41 23.13
C LEU A 127 0.93 38.61 22.53
N ASP A 128 0.31 39.43 21.67
CA ASP A 128 0.99 40.63 21.13
C ASP A 128 1.49 41.59 22.21
N GLU A 129 0.65 41.90 23.21
CA GLU A 129 1.03 42.78 24.33
C GLU A 129 2.24 42.23 25.12
N PHE A 130 2.35 40.90 25.25
CA PHE A 130 3.49 40.25 25.91
C PHE A 130 4.79 40.46 25.13
N TYR A 131 4.75 40.43 23.80
CA TYR A 131 5.94 40.44 22.95
C TYR A 131 6.53 41.83 22.82
N GLU A 132 5.66 42.83 22.71
CA GLU A 132 6.07 44.23 22.77
C GLU A 132 6.80 44.52 24.09
N ARG A 133 6.34 43.94 25.21
CA ARG A 133 7.00 44.07 26.53
C ARG A 133 8.33 43.32 26.61
N SER A 134 8.47 42.20 25.92
CA SER A 134 9.70 41.39 25.87
C SER A 134 10.71 41.85 24.80
N GLY A 135 10.49 43.01 24.17
CA GLY A 135 11.44 43.61 23.21
C GLY A 135 11.47 42.95 21.83
N ARG A 136 10.41 42.21 21.45
CA ARG A 136 10.28 41.57 20.12
C ARG A 136 9.30 42.34 19.23
N SER A 137 9.50 42.27 17.90
CA SER A 137 8.59 42.86 16.92
C SER A 137 7.27 42.08 16.80
N LYS A 138 6.19 42.74 16.35
CA LYS A 138 4.90 42.09 16.09
C LYS A 138 5.05 40.89 15.15
N ILE A 139 4.47 39.77 15.56
CA ILE A 139 4.42 38.51 14.81
C ILE A 139 3.20 38.53 13.87
N SER A 140 3.21 37.72 12.80
CA SER A 140 2.04 37.57 11.93
C SER A 140 0.90 36.84 12.64
N SER A 141 -0.37 37.15 12.31
CA SER A 141 -1.55 36.54 12.94
C SER A 141 -1.56 35.00 12.86
N THR A 142 -1.11 34.44 11.75
CA THR A 142 -1.08 32.98 11.56
C THR A 142 -0.03 32.26 12.41
N ILE A 143 1.14 32.88 12.66
CA ILE A 143 2.11 32.30 13.60
C ILE A 143 1.52 32.29 15.01
N LYS A 144 0.71 33.30 15.36
CA LYS A 144 0.02 33.37 16.66
C LYS A 144 -1.04 32.26 16.79
N GLU A 145 -1.78 31.96 15.73
CA GLU A 145 -2.74 30.83 15.71
C GLU A 145 -2.04 29.48 15.91
N VAL A 146 -0.97 29.22 15.17
CA VAL A 146 -0.17 27.97 15.31
C VAL A 146 0.42 27.86 16.71
N LEU A 147 0.96 28.97 17.24
CA LEU A 147 1.53 29.02 18.59
C LEU A 147 0.46 28.74 19.64
N LEU A 148 -0.72 29.35 19.52
CA LEU A 148 -1.81 29.15 20.45
C LEU A 148 -2.31 27.70 20.45
N ASN A 149 -2.45 27.08 19.27
CA ASN A 149 -2.89 25.69 19.15
C ASN A 149 -1.86 24.70 19.73
N SER A 150 -0.58 24.90 19.45
CA SER A 150 0.51 24.09 20.04
C SER A 150 0.57 24.25 21.55
N LEU A 151 0.38 25.48 22.04
CA LEU A 151 0.40 25.80 23.46
C LEU A 151 -0.78 25.18 24.20
N ASN A 152 -1.98 25.26 23.62
CA ASN A 152 -3.17 24.59 24.11
C ASN A 152 -3.00 23.07 24.16
N TYR A 153 -2.45 22.47 23.11
CA TYR A 153 -2.19 21.02 23.05
C TYR A 153 -1.24 20.57 24.17
N LYS A 154 -0.13 21.29 24.38
CA LYS A 154 0.85 20.89 25.39
C LYS A 154 0.40 21.16 26.82
N LEU A 155 -0.27 22.28 27.08
CA LEU A 155 -0.88 22.53 28.39
C LEU A 155 -1.95 21.49 28.74
N SER A 156 -2.72 21.02 27.75
CA SER A 156 -3.66 19.91 27.95
C SER A 156 -2.98 18.55 28.20
N LYS A 157 -1.70 18.40 27.84
CA LYS A 157 -0.90 17.20 28.10
C LYS A 157 -0.20 17.27 29.46
N GLU A 158 0.26 18.45 29.87
CA GLU A 158 0.91 18.70 31.16
C GLU A 158 -0.12 18.84 32.31
N SER A 159 -1.37 19.23 32.03
CA SER A 159 -2.49 19.24 32.99
C SER A 159 -2.76 17.87 33.62
N ILE A 160 -2.34 16.80 32.94
CA ILE A 160 -2.47 15.41 33.42
C ILE A 160 -1.60 15.16 34.67
N PHE A 161 -0.62 16.01 34.97
CA PHE A 161 0.36 15.80 36.05
C PHE A 161 0.31 16.83 37.19
N GLY A 162 -0.62 17.79 37.18
CA GLY A 162 -0.80 18.77 38.28
C GLY A 162 0.43 19.60 38.61
N LYS A 163 1.31 19.86 37.61
CA LYS A 163 2.60 20.53 37.82
C LYS A 163 2.41 22.02 38.08
N THR A 164 3.02 22.54 39.15
CA THR A 164 3.12 23.98 39.44
C THR A 164 4.17 24.64 38.54
N ILE A 165 3.83 25.76 37.91
CA ILE A 165 4.69 26.53 37.01
C ILE A 165 4.87 27.93 37.59
N SER A 166 6.12 28.38 37.72
CA SER A 166 6.42 29.76 38.15
C SER A 166 6.25 30.77 37.01
N ALA A 167 6.09 32.06 37.33
CA ALA A 167 6.00 33.13 36.32
C ALA A 167 7.23 33.19 35.39
N GLU A 168 8.43 32.97 35.93
CA GLU A 168 9.67 32.95 35.14
C GLU A 168 9.78 31.68 34.26
N GLU A 169 9.35 30.53 34.77
CA GLU A 169 9.32 29.28 34.01
C GLU A 169 8.27 29.36 32.88
N PHE A 170 7.11 29.98 33.13
CA PHE A 170 6.08 30.25 32.13
C PHE A 170 6.60 31.14 30.98
N ASP A 171 7.33 32.21 31.32
CA ASP A 171 8.00 33.07 30.34
C ASP A 171 9.05 32.30 29.51
N THR A 172 9.86 31.48 30.17
CA THR A 172 10.92 30.71 29.52
C THR A 172 10.34 29.67 28.56
N ILE A 173 9.26 29.00 28.94
CA ILE A 173 8.52 28.06 28.09
C ILE A 173 7.99 28.79 26.85
N LEU A 174 7.34 29.95 27.04
CA LEU A 174 6.83 30.77 25.93
C LEU A 174 7.94 31.23 24.97
N LEU A 175 9.06 31.71 25.50
CA LEU A 175 10.21 32.21 24.71
C LEU A 175 10.98 31.10 23.99
N THR A 176 11.10 29.93 24.62
CA THR A 176 11.73 28.75 24.01
C THR A 176 10.89 28.26 22.84
N TRP A 177 9.58 28.09 23.03
CA TRP A 177 8.67 27.65 21.97
C TRP A 177 8.56 28.64 20.84
N LEU A 178 8.69 29.93 21.13
CA LEU A 178 8.80 30.93 20.10
C LEU A 178 10.02 30.75 19.21
N SER A 179 11.16 30.52 19.84
CA SER A 179 12.42 30.35 19.12
C SER A 179 12.41 29.02 18.33
N GLU A 180 11.76 27.99 18.88
CA GLU A 180 11.46 26.74 18.17
C GLU A 180 10.49 26.97 17.00
N ILE A 181 9.41 27.74 17.19
CA ILE A 181 8.42 28.05 16.15
C ILE A 181 9.02 28.96 15.08
N GLU A 182 9.82 29.96 15.41
CA GLU A 182 10.58 30.77 14.44
C GLU A 182 11.55 29.87 13.63
N SER A 183 12.17 28.89 14.29
CA SER A 183 12.98 27.84 13.64
C SER A 183 12.13 26.86 12.80
N HIS A 184 10.91 26.52 13.21
CA HIS A 184 9.99 25.66 12.46
C HIS A 184 9.38 26.39 11.25
N VAL A 185 9.02 27.66 11.41
CA VAL A 185 8.45 28.56 10.39
C VAL A 185 9.47 28.85 9.31
N SER A 186 10.72 29.07 9.70
CA SER A 186 11.83 29.18 8.75
C SER A 186 12.10 27.85 8.04
N LYS A 187 11.58 26.71 8.53
CA LYS A 187 11.82 25.36 8.00
C LYS A 187 10.71 24.72 7.16
N ASN A 188 9.46 25.17 7.28
CA ASN A 188 8.32 24.51 6.62
C ASN A 188 8.03 25.08 5.21
N PRO A 189 8.03 24.26 4.13
CA PRO A 189 7.78 24.70 2.75
C PRO A 189 6.48 25.47 2.55
N PHE A 190 5.42 25.05 3.24
CA PHE A 190 4.06 25.52 3.00
C PHE A 190 3.89 27.00 3.39
N ILE A 191 4.77 27.53 4.24
CA ILE A 191 4.70 28.90 4.72
C ILE A 191 5.14 29.92 3.66
N LYS A 192 6.04 29.55 2.75
CA LYS A 192 6.50 30.43 1.64
C LYS A 192 5.44 30.62 0.55
N PHE A 193 4.39 29.78 0.53
CA PHE A 193 3.25 29.90 -0.40
C PHE A 193 2.09 30.69 0.22
N MET A 194 2.32 31.34 1.37
CA MET A 194 1.39 32.28 1.99
C MET A 194 1.68 33.69 1.47
N PRO A 195 0.84 34.29 0.60
CA PRO A 195 0.88 35.73 0.44
C PRO A 195 0.31 36.38 1.71
N PHE A 196 1.11 37.24 2.33
CA PHE A 196 0.64 38.18 3.36
C PHE A 196 -0.04 39.33 2.62
N GLU A 197 -1.36 39.24 2.39
CA GLU A 197 -2.16 40.41 2.06
C GLU A 197 -3.09 40.70 3.25
N ASP A 198 -2.77 41.79 3.95
CA ASP A 198 -3.67 42.39 4.93
C ASP A 198 -4.92 42.90 4.19
N GLY A 199 -6.11 42.44 4.60
CA GLY A 199 -7.36 43.16 4.31
C GLY A 199 -8.46 42.42 3.54
N GLN A 200 -8.57 41.10 3.59
CA GLN A 200 -9.81 40.40 3.21
C GLN A 200 -10.26 39.45 4.33
N ALA A 201 -11.58 39.27 4.47
CA ALA A 201 -12.23 38.54 5.56
C ALA A 201 -11.48 37.25 5.94
N GLU A 202 -11.24 37.06 7.25
CA GLU A 202 -10.31 36.08 7.82
C GLU A 202 -10.62 34.63 7.37
N LEU A 203 -10.04 34.19 6.25
CA LEU A 203 -10.02 32.77 5.87
C LEU A 203 -9.21 31.98 6.91
N SER A 204 -9.70 30.79 7.29
CA SER A 204 -8.97 29.88 8.17
C SER A 204 -7.65 29.42 7.54
N LEU A 205 -6.69 28.97 8.35
CA LEU A 205 -5.41 28.44 7.88
C LEU A 205 -5.58 27.35 6.81
N ASN A 206 -6.48 26.39 7.06
CA ASN A 206 -6.79 25.30 6.12
C ASN A 206 -7.26 25.83 4.75
N GLN A 207 -8.18 26.81 4.76
CA GLN A 207 -8.68 27.42 3.53
C GLN A 207 -7.58 28.18 2.78
N LYS A 208 -6.73 28.92 3.48
CA LYS A 208 -5.58 29.62 2.86
C LYS A 208 -4.62 28.64 2.20
N ILE A 209 -4.24 27.55 2.87
CA ILE A 209 -3.32 26.56 2.29
C ILE A 209 -3.96 25.89 1.07
N THR A 210 -5.22 25.47 1.19
CA THR A 210 -5.94 24.78 0.12
C THR A 210 -6.14 25.66 -1.10
N THR A 211 -6.62 26.89 -0.93
CA THR A 211 -6.84 27.82 -2.06
C THR A 211 -5.55 28.19 -2.78
N ASN A 212 -4.44 28.37 -2.04
CA ASN A 212 -3.12 28.58 -2.64
C ASN A 212 -2.62 27.34 -3.39
N PHE A 213 -2.82 26.14 -2.85
CA PHE A 213 -2.49 24.89 -3.52
C PHE A 213 -3.30 24.71 -4.82
N LEU A 214 -4.62 24.91 -4.77
CA LEU A 214 -5.50 24.85 -5.94
C LEU A 214 -5.07 25.87 -7.01
N LYS A 215 -4.74 27.11 -6.62
CA LYS A 215 -4.21 28.13 -7.53
C LYS A 215 -2.86 27.72 -8.14
N LEU A 216 -1.98 27.09 -7.35
CA LEU A 216 -0.66 26.65 -7.79
C LEU A 216 -0.74 25.61 -8.92
N ILE A 217 -1.69 24.67 -8.81
CA ILE A 217 -1.90 23.60 -9.79
C ILE A 217 -2.85 23.99 -10.94
N GLY A 218 -3.30 25.25 -10.99
CA GLY A 218 -4.14 25.78 -12.06
C GLY A 218 -5.64 25.45 -11.92
N TRP A 219 -6.10 25.13 -10.72
CA TRP A 219 -7.49 24.83 -10.38
C TRP A 219 -8.16 26.02 -9.69
N SER A 220 -8.05 27.22 -10.26
CA SER A 220 -8.57 28.45 -9.64
C SER A 220 -10.08 28.67 -9.79
N ASN A 221 -10.73 27.97 -10.72
CA ASN A 221 -12.13 28.17 -11.07
C ASN A 221 -13.02 27.15 -10.34
N TYR A 222 -13.10 27.27 -9.02
CA TYR A 222 -13.91 26.41 -8.17
C TYR A 222 -15.17 27.12 -7.65
N THR A 223 -16.08 26.34 -7.09
CA THR A 223 -17.23 26.83 -6.31
C THR A 223 -17.16 26.23 -4.91
N ASP A 224 -17.44 27.05 -3.89
CA ASP A 224 -17.21 26.72 -2.49
C ASP A 224 -18.46 26.17 -1.78
N ASN A 225 -18.24 25.39 -0.72
CA ASN A 225 -19.18 25.04 0.34
C ASN A 225 -20.51 24.43 -0.17
N HIS A 226 -20.44 23.25 -0.81
CA HIS A 226 -21.62 22.50 -1.19
C HIS A 226 -22.13 21.67 -0.02
N ILE A 227 -23.22 22.12 0.60
CA ILE A 227 -23.83 21.49 1.76
C ILE A 227 -25.17 20.89 1.35
N ILE A 228 -25.37 19.61 1.67
CA ILE A 228 -26.66 18.93 1.50
C ILE A 228 -27.07 18.24 2.80
N THR A 229 -28.38 18.17 3.03
CA THR A 229 -28.96 17.39 4.12
C THR A 229 -29.54 16.10 3.54
N PHE A 230 -29.20 14.96 4.13
CA PHE A 230 -29.71 13.66 3.72
C PHE A 230 -30.11 12.83 4.94
N TYR A 231 -31.14 12.00 4.78
CA TYR A 231 -31.59 11.11 5.85
C TYR A 231 -30.74 9.84 5.88
N ASP A 232 -30.00 9.62 6.97
CA ASP A 232 -29.20 8.41 7.15
C ASP A 232 -30.08 7.30 7.76
N GLN A 233 -30.43 6.31 6.93
CA GLN A 233 -31.26 5.17 7.34
C GLN A 233 -30.62 4.32 8.44
N LYS A 234 -29.28 4.36 8.62
CA LYS A 234 -28.60 3.58 9.66
C LYS A 234 -28.66 4.26 11.03
N THR A 235 -28.62 5.58 11.06
CA THR A 235 -28.73 6.35 12.32
C THR A 235 -30.13 6.91 12.56
N LEU A 236 -31.04 6.73 11.60
CA LEU A 236 -32.42 7.22 11.62
C LEU A 236 -32.51 8.73 11.88
N SER A 237 -31.55 9.48 11.35
CA SER A 237 -31.40 10.92 11.60
C SER A 237 -30.97 11.66 10.34
N ASP A 238 -31.38 12.92 10.22
CA ASP A 238 -30.82 13.82 9.20
C ASP A 238 -29.35 14.08 9.48
N LYS A 239 -28.53 13.95 8.43
CA LYS A 239 -27.11 14.24 8.44
C LYS A 239 -26.77 15.26 7.37
N ILE A 240 -25.66 15.95 7.60
CA ILE A 240 -25.12 16.94 6.69
C ILE A 240 -23.93 16.32 5.97
N ALA A 241 -23.92 16.44 4.64
CA ALA A 241 -22.78 16.14 3.79
C ALA A 241 -22.24 17.44 3.19
N THR A 242 -20.93 17.63 3.29
CA THR A 242 -20.26 18.86 2.84
C THR A 242 -19.11 18.53 1.91
N VAL A 243 -19.04 19.23 0.77
CA VAL A 243 -17.87 19.29 -0.11
C VAL A 243 -17.35 20.72 -0.11
N ASP A 244 -16.07 20.89 0.23
CA ASP A 244 -15.47 22.22 0.42
C ASP A 244 -15.33 22.96 -0.92
N TYR A 245 -14.84 22.28 -1.96
CA TYR A 245 -14.65 22.86 -3.29
C TYR A 245 -15.12 21.91 -4.39
N TYR A 246 -15.76 22.46 -5.41
CA TYR A 246 -16.15 21.74 -6.62
C TYR A 246 -15.61 22.44 -7.88
N ILE A 247 -15.02 21.65 -8.78
CA ILE A 247 -14.48 22.10 -10.07
C ILE A 247 -15.09 21.23 -11.18
N ALA A 248 -15.49 21.88 -12.28
CA ALA A 248 -15.89 21.21 -13.52
C ALA A 248 -15.05 21.76 -14.68
N GLN A 249 -14.35 20.89 -15.39
CA GLN A 249 -13.48 21.30 -16.49
C GLN A 249 -13.37 20.22 -17.57
N GLU A 250 -12.96 20.62 -18.77
CA GLU A 250 -12.66 19.65 -19.83
C GLU A 250 -11.38 18.87 -19.51
N SER A 251 -11.45 17.54 -19.64
CA SER A 251 -10.33 16.65 -19.38
C SER A 251 -9.14 16.93 -20.31
N LYS A 252 -7.95 16.94 -19.72
CA LYS A 252 -6.68 17.13 -20.45
C LYS A 252 -6.12 15.82 -21.01
N LEU A 253 -6.53 14.69 -20.44
CA LEU A 253 -6.04 13.37 -20.80
C LEU A 253 -7.09 12.52 -21.54
N LYS A 254 -8.35 12.97 -21.61
CA LYS A 254 -9.42 12.28 -22.35
C LYS A 254 -10.21 13.23 -23.27
N ASP A 255 -10.58 12.74 -24.45
CA ASP A 255 -11.43 13.44 -25.39
C ASP A 255 -12.90 13.43 -24.99
N ASN A 256 -13.61 14.51 -25.31
CA ASN A 256 -15.06 14.66 -25.10
C ASN A 256 -15.53 14.28 -23.68
N THR A 257 -14.66 14.49 -22.70
CA THR A 257 -14.88 14.07 -21.30
C THR A 257 -14.76 15.28 -20.38
N THR A 258 -15.72 15.42 -19.48
CA THR A 258 -15.70 16.43 -18.41
C THR A 258 -15.17 15.81 -17.12
N ASP A 259 -14.19 16.46 -16.50
CA ASP A 259 -13.70 16.12 -15.17
C ASP A 259 -14.50 16.90 -14.13
N HIS A 260 -15.19 16.18 -13.25
CA HIS A 260 -15.86 16.69 -12.07
C HIS A 260 -15.03 16.36 -10.84
N ILE A 261 -14.56 17.38 -10.14
CA ILE A 261 -13.64 17.23 -8.99
C ILE A 261 -14.35 17.74 -7.74
N PHE A 262 -14.58 16.85 -6.79
CA PHE A 262 -15.09 17.13 -5.45
C PHE A 262 -13.91 17.09 -4.48
N PHE A 263 -13.63 18.19 -3.80
CA PHE A 263 -12.41 18.35 -3.01
C PHE A 263 -12.78 18.72 -1.57
N ASN A 264 -12.27 17.95 -0.62
CA ASN A 264 -12.36 18.24 0.81
C ASN A 264 -10.95 18.37 1.39
N SER A 265 -10.79 19.32 2.30
CA SER A 265 -9.51 19.70 2.91
C SER A 265 -9.55 19.54 4.42
N ILE A 266 -8.54 18.89 4.98
CA ILE A 266 -8.34 18.78 6.42
C ILE A 266 -6.92 19.24 6.72
N GLN A 267 -6.78 20.10 7.73
CA GLN A 267 -5.49 20.53 8.24
C GLN A 267 -5.41 20.23 9.73
N ASP A 268 -4.41 19.44 10.11
CA ASP A 268 -4.05 19.19 11.49
C ASP A 268 -2.67 19.78 11.80
N PHE A 269 -2.39 20.00 13.09
CA PHE A 269 -1.04 20.37 13.50
C PHE A 269 -0.05 19.23 13.22
N LYS A 270 -0.42 18.03 13.67
CA LYS A 270 0.25 16.75 13.52
C LYS A 270 -0.79 15.74 13.03
N TYR A 271 -0.41 14.79 12.18
CA TYR A 271 -1.35 13.75 11.76
C TYR A 271 -1.91 12.96 12.96
N PRO A 272 -3.24 12.73 13.02
CA PRO A 272 -3.84 12.07 14.17
C PRO A 272 -3.54 10.56 14.17
N GLU A 273 -3.52 9.97 15.36
CA GLU A 273 -3.37 8.51 15.52
C GLU A 273 -4.57 7.72 14.97
N THR A 274 -5.75 8.35 14.92
CA THR A 274 -6.98 7.75 14.38
C THR A 274 -7.61 8.64 13.32
N THR A 275 -7.87 8.08 12.14
CA THR A 275 -8.36 8.81 10.94
C THR A 275 -9.68 8.30 10.40
N LYS A 276 -10.17 7.21 10.98
CA LYS A 276 -11.31 6.44 10.47
C LYS A 276 -12.56 7.31 10.29
N THR A 277 -12.84 8.18 11.25
CA THR A 277 -14.09 8.97 11.26
C THR A 277 -14.08 9.98 10.13
N GLU A 278 -12.97 10.68 9.95
CA GLU A 278 -12.74 11.73 8.97
C GLU A 278 -12.80 11.15 7.56
N ILE A 279 -12.11 10.02 7.31
CA ILE A 279 -12.17 9.32 6.01
C ILE A 279 -13.58 8.84 5.71
N LEU A 280 -14.28 8.25 6.68
CA LEU A 280 -15.66 7.80 6.48
C LEU A 280 -16.61 8.97 6.21
N ASN A 281 -16.41 10.11 6.85
CA ASN A 281 -17.17 11.33 6.61
C ASN A 281 -16.89 11.90 5.22
N PHE A 282 -15.64 11.93 4.78
CA PHE A 282 -15.24 12.32 3.43
C PHE A 282 -15.92 11.45 2.37
N LEU A 283 -15.79 10.12 2.49
CA LEU A 283 -16.41 9.17 1.55
C LEU A 283 -17.93 9.32 1.51
N THR A 284 -18.56 9.49 2.67
CA THR A 284 -20.01 9.66 2.75
C THR A 284 -20.43 10.99 2.11
N SER A 285 -19.74 12.08 2.43
CA SER A 285 -20.11 13.43 1.97
C SER A 285 -19.97 13.58 0.46
N THR A 286 -18.82 13.20 -0.09
CA THR A 286 -18.56 13.26 -1.53
C THR A 286 -19.53 12.40 -2.33
N ASN A 287 -19.85 11.19 -1.84
CA ASN A 287 -20.85 10.33 -2.46
C ASN A 287 -22.24 10.98 -2.50
N GLN A 288 -22.71 11.51 -1.37
CA GLN A 288 -24.05 12.10 -1.30
C GLN A 288 -24.15 13.34 -2.21
N VAL A 289 -23.14 14.20 -2.20
CA VAL A 289 -23.12 15.42 -3.04
C VAL A 289 -23.03 15.06 -4.53
N THR A 290 -22.22 14.06 -4.88
CA THR A 290 -22.15 13.57 -6.27
C THR A 290 -23.50 13.04 -6.74
N GLU A 291 -24.20 12.24 -5.94
CA GLU A 291 -25.52 11.71 -6.30
C GLU A 291 -26.59 12.81 -6.40
N GLU A 292 -26.52 13.86 -5.57
CA GLU A 292 -27.34 15.06 -5.73
C GLU A 292 -27.05 15.77 -7.07
N PHE A 293 -25.79 15.91 -7.46
CA PHE A 293 -25.39 16.55 -8.71
C PHE A 293 -25.85 15.76 -9.94
N LYS A 294 -25.81 14.42 -9.89
CA LYS A 294 -26.37 13.55 -10.92
C LYS A 294 -27.90 13.69 -11.00
N ARG A 295 -28.60 13.65 -9.86
CA ARG A 295 -30.07 13.81 -9.80
C ARG A 295 -30.52 15.15 -10.37
N ASN A 296 -29.80 16.22 -10.05
CA ASN A 296 -30.07 17.57 -10.53
C ASN A 296 -29.51 17.85 -11.94
N ARG A 297 -28.96 16.84 -12.63
CA ARG A 297 -28.37 16.94 -13.98
C ARG A 297 -27.25 17.98 -14.12
N LYS A 298 -26.57 18.33 -13.01
CA LYS A 298 -25.32 19.10 -13.04
C LYS A 298 -24.18 18.26 -13.64
N ILE A 299 -24.25 16.94 -13.44
CA ILE A 299 -23.45 15.96 -14.17
C ILE A 299 -24.36 15.33 -15.22
N SER A 300 -24.03 15.48 -16.50
CA SER A 300 -24.88 15.01 -17.59
C SER A 300 -24.83 13.48 -17.69
N PRO A 301 -25.97 12.77 -17.73
CA PRO A 301 -25.98 11.31 -17.89
C PRO A 301 -25.61 10.84 -19.30
N THR A 302 -25.62 11.74 -20.30
CA THR A 302 -25.38 11.41 -21.71
C THR A 302 -23.94 11.67 -22.15
N ASN A 303 -23.19 12.47 -21.40
CA ASN A 303 -21.82 12.83 -21.75
C ASN A 303 -20.83 11.91 -21.04
N ASN A 304 -19.61 11.81 -21.56
CA ASN A 304 -18.53 11.16 -20.82
C ASN A 304 -18.09 12.06 -19.67
N ASN A 305 -18.05 11.51 -18.46
CA ASN A 305 -17.64 12.23 -17.27
C ASN A 305 -16.65 11.38 -16.48
N ASN A 306 -15.60 12.01 -15.94
CA ASN A 306 -14.82 11.45 -14.86
C ASN A 306 -15.24 12.13 -13.56
N ILE A 307 -15.36 11.36 -12.47
CA ILE A 307 -15.68 11.87 -11.14
C ILE A 307 -14.51 11.57 -10.20
N PHE A 308 -13.87 12.63 -9.72
CA PHE A 308 -12.74 12.59 -8.80
C PHE A 308 -13.17 13.13 -7.44
N ASN A 309 -13.01 12.33 -6.40
CA ASN A 309 -13.20 12.73 -5.01
C ASN A 309 -11.83 12.82 -4.36
N ILE A 310 -11.43 14.00 -3.92
CA ILE A 310 -10.07 14.27 -3.43
C ILE A 310 -10.14 14.67 -1.97
N LEU A 311 -9.48 13.88 -1.11
CA LEU A 311 -9.20 14.24 0.27
C LEU A 311 -7.78 14.80 0.34
N PHE A 312 -7.67 16.09 0.61
CA PHE A 312 -6.41 16.78 0.83
C PHE A 312 -6.19 16.96 2.33
N TRP A 313 -5.32 16.13 2.91
CA TRP A 313 -5.09 16.12 4.35
C TRP A 313 -3.64 16.45 4.66
N ILE A 314 -3.43 17.61 5.26
CA ILE A 314 -2.09 18.12 5.55
C ILE A 314 -1.82 18.26 7.05
N SER A 315 -0.58 18.01 7.43
CA SER A 315 -0.01 18.26 8.75
C SER A 315 0.97 19.43 8.67
N THR A 316 1.04 20.27 9.70
CA THR A 316 2.04 21.35 9.78
C THR A 316 3.32 20.95 10.51
N GLU A 317 3.39 19.75 11.07
CA GLU A 317 4.57 19.24 11.77
C GLU A 317 5.64 18.78 10.78
N ASN A 318 6.89 19.20 11.03
CA ASN A 318 8.00 18.89 10.11
C ASN A 318 8.31 17.40 10.00
N THR A 319 8.06 16.60 11.04
CA THR A 319 8.27 15.14 11.00
C THR A 319 7.34 14.45 10.01
N ASP A 320 6.19 15.05 9.74
CA ASP A 320 5.15 14.46 8.89
C ASP A 320 5.34 14.85 7.42
N LEU A 321 6.28 15.75 7.10
CA LEU A 321 6.44 16.35 5.78
C LEU A 321 6.62 15.32 4.65
N ASN A 322 7.31 14.22 4.93
CA ASN A 322 7.57 13.15 3.98
C ASN A 322 6.90 11.83 4.39
N MET A 323 5.96 11.87 5.34
CA MET A 323 5.24 10.67 5.79
C MET A 323 4.24 10.22 4.71
N ASP A 324 4.26 8.92 4.39
CA ASP A 324 3.26 8.29 3.53
C ASP A 324 1.97 8.00 4.31
N PHE A 325 1.25 9.06 4.65
CA PHE A 325 0.03 8.97 5.44
C PHE A 325 -1.11 8.30 4.68
N ALA A 326 -1.13 8.41 3.34
CA ALA A 326 -2.13 7.76 2.50
C ALA A 326 -2.05 6.22 2.55
N ASP A 327 -0.86 5.62 2.45
CA ASP A 327 -0.70 4.15 2.49
C ASP A 327 -1.08 3.58 3.86
N VAL A 328 -0.66 4.24 4.96
CA VAL A 328 -0.99 3.85 6.34
C VAL A 328 -2.51 3.75 6.56
N ASN A 329 -3.29 4.56 5.86
CA ASN A 329 -4.73 4.68 6.04
C ASN A 329 -5.57 3.98 4.95
N ARG A 330 -4.94 3.21 4.06
CA ARG A 330 -5.60 2.57 2.91
C ARG A 330 -6.77 1.65 3.29
N ASP A 331 -6.71 0.99 4.45
CA ASP A 331 -7.69 0.00 4.90
C ASP A 331 -9.07 0.59 5.23
N TYR A 332 -9.16 1.92 5.32
CA TYR A 332 -10.42 2.65 5.52
C TYR A 332 -11.19 2.86 4.20
N PHE A 333 -10.54 2.77 3.04
CA PHE A 333 -11.15 2.89 1.71
C PHE A 333 -11.76 1.56 1.22
N ARG A 334 -12.69 1.02 2.01
CA ARG A 334 -13.31 -0.29 1.73
C ARG A 334 -14.28 -0.23 0.55
N ASN A 335 -14.26 -1.26 -0.30
CA ASN A 335 -15.13 -1.39 -1.49
C ASN A 335 -16.62 -1.12 -1.23
N GLU A 336 -17.14 -1.46 -0.05
CA GLU A 336 -18.55 -1.23 0.34
C GLU A 336 -18.93 0.25 0.43
N ARG A 337 -17.95 1.14 0.64
CA ARG A 337 -18.14 2.59 0.81
C ARG A 337 -17.87 3.39 -0.45
N LEU A 338 -17.22 2.78 -1.44
CA LEU A 338 -16.88 3.40 -2.71
C LEU A 338 -18.05 3.26 -3.70
N GLN A 339 -18.06 4.08 -4.75
CA GLN A 339 -19.00 3.99 -5.88
C GLN A 339 -18.30 3.47 -7.14
N LEU A 340 -19.08 2.87 -8.05
CA LEU A 340 -18.55 2.18 -9.24
C LEU A 340 -17.99 3.13 -10.29
N ASP A 341 -18.58 4.32 -10.42
CA ASP A 341 -18.26 5.33 -11.44
C ASP A 341 -17.44 6.50 -10.90
N GLN A 342 -16.84 6.34 -9.72
CA GLN A 342 -16.09 7.38 -9.02
C GLN A 342 -14.68 6.90 -8.65
N GLN A 343 -13.74 7.84 -8.61
CA GLN A 343 -12.36 7.62 -8.18
C GLN A 343 -12.09 8.45 -6.93
N TYR A 344 -11.37 7.90 -5.96
CA TYR A 344 -11.06 8.57 -4.71
C TYR A 344 -9.55 8.71 -4.56
N TYR A 345 -9.08 9.92 -4.29
CA TYR A 345 -7.68 10.26 -4.14
C TYR A 345 -7.45 10.75 -2.72
N PHE A 346 -6.39 10.25 -2.08
CA PHE A 346 -5.90 10.74 -0.80
C PHE A 346 -4.55 11.42 -1.04
N VAL A 347 -4.52 12.75 -0.90
CA VAL A 347 -3.32 13.59 -1.00
C VAL A 347 -2.84 13.91 0.41
N ASP A 348 -1.64 13.47 0.75
CA ASP A 348 -0.96 13.79 2.02
C ASP A 348 0.21 14.78 1.84
N ASN A 349 0.93 15.06 2.92
CA ASN A 349 2.08 15.96 2.93
C ASN A 349 3.15 15.57 1.92
N ALA A 350 3.50 14.29 1.81
CA ALA A 350 4.54 13.84 0.90
C ALA A 350 4.17 14.14 -0.57
N ARG A 351 2.93 13.84 -0.97
CA ARG A 351 2.44 14.10 -2.35
C ARG A 351 2.31 15.60 -2.61
N ALA A 352 1.73 16.34 -1.68
CA ALA A 352 1.58 17.78 -1.80
C ALA A 352 2.94 18.48 -1.88
N ASN A 353 3.88 18.13 -1.00
CA ASN A 353 5.22 18.70 -0.97
C ASN A 353 5.99 18.42 -2.27
N PHE A 354 5.90 17.21 -2.82
CA PHE A 354 6.50 16.87 -4.10
C PHE A 354 5.99 17.76 -5.24
N ILE A 355 4.67 17.93 -5.37
CA ILE A 355 4.08 18.79 -6.42
C ILE A 355 4.47 20.25 -6.22
N ILE A 356 4.37 20.75 -4.99
CA ILE A 356 4.65 22.14 -4.65
C ILE A 356 6.12 22.49 -4.94
N SER A 357 7.05 21.68 -4.43
CA SER A 357 8.49 21.87 -4.63
C SER A 357 8.88 21.81 -6.10
N SER A 358 8.28 20.89 -6.87
CA SER A 358 8.48 20.78 -8.32
C SER A 358 8.03 22.04 -9.07
N ILE A 359 6.81 22.51 -8.81
CA ILE A 359 6.27 23.71 -9.47
C ILE A 359 7.06 24.96 -9.05
N ALA A 360 7.42 25.10 -7.77
CA ALA A 360 8.19 26.23 -7.27
C ALA A 360 9.59 26.29 -7.89
N THR A 361 10.26 25.14 -7.99
CA THR A 361 11.56 25.02 -8.67
C THR A 361 11.43 25.43 -10.14
N ALA A 362 10.40 24.95 -10.83
CA ALA A 362 10.14 25.30 -12.22
C ALA A 362 9.73 26.78 -12.43
N LYS A 363 9.13 27.43 -11.43
CA LYS A 363 8.86 28.87 -11.45
C LYS A 363 10.14 29.69 -11.33
N ASN A 364 11.04 29.30 -10.41
CA ASN A 364 12.33 29.98 -10.23
C ASN A 364 13.27 29.79 -11.42
N TYR A 365 13.14 28.66 -12.10
CA TYR A 365 13.82 28.42 -13.35
C TYR A 365 13.15 29.21 -14.49
N ARG A 366 13.88 30.11 -15.17
CA ARG A 366 13.33 31.00 -16.24
C ARG A 366 12.02 31.69 -15.82
N PRO A 367 12.06 32.60 -14.82
CA PRO A 367 10.87 33.18 -14.18
C PRO A 367 9.87 33.86 -15.13
N GLU A 368 10.36 34.33 -16.27
CA GLU A 368 9.57 35.01 -17.29
C GLU A 368 8.59 34.07 -18.04
N GLN A 369 8.84 32.76 -18.03
CA GLN A 369 7.99 31.78 -18.71
C GLN A 369 6.99 31.14 -17.76
N VAL A 370 5.82 30.79 -18.29
CA VAL A 370 4.76 30.13 -17.49
C VAL A 370 5.10 28.64 -17.30
N VAL A 371 4.79 28.09 -16.13
CA VAL A 371 4.84 26.65 -15.89
C VAL A 371 3.70 25.98 -16.66
N LYS A 372 4.04 25.01 -17.51
CA LYS A 372 3.06 24.19 -18.23
C LYS A 372 3.33 22.71 -17.95
N PHE A 373 2.28 21.94 -17.75
CA PHE A 373 2.30 20.49 -17.61
C PHE A 373 2.14 19.84 -18.98
N ILE A 374 2.90 18.77 -19.22
CA ILE A 374 2.77 17.97 -20.45
C ILE A 374 1.50 17.11 -20.35
N TYR A 375 0.72 17.06 -21.44
CA TYR A 375 -0.40 16.14 -21.58
C TYR A 375 0.00 15.05 -22.58
N PRO A 376 0.48 13.88 -22.11
CA PRO A 376 0.97 12.84 -22.99
C PRO A 376 -0.13 12.35 -23.95
N ILE A 377 0.26 12.04 -25.18
CA ILE A 377 -0.66 11.49 -26.18
C ILE A 377 -0.89 10.02 -25.84
N THR A 378 -2.16 9.64 -25.76
CA THR A 378 -2.65 8.26 -25.61
C THR A 378 -3.84 8.03 -26.53
N GLU A 379 -4.30 6.80 -26.64
CA GLU A 379 -5.56 6.45 -27.33
C GLU A 379 -6.78 7.21 -26.78
N SER A 380 -6.68 7.80 -25.58
CA SER A 380 -7.79 8.53 -24.95
C SER A 380 -7.90 10.00 -25.39
N ASN A 381 -6.87 10.60 -25.99
CA ASN A 381 -6.84 12.04 -26.33
C ASN A 381 -6.30 12.36 -27.73
N LEU A 382 -6.76 11.60 -28.75
CA LEU A 382 -6.32 11.70 -30.15
C LEU A 382 -7.03 12.78 -30.98
N SER A 383 -7.95 13.54 -30.41
CA SER A 383 -8.64 14.60 -31.15
C SER A 383 -7.65 15.64 -31.67
N TYR A 384 -7.86 16.12 -32.90
CA TYR A 384 -6.99 17.09 -33.60
C TYR A 384 -6.59 18.29 -32.72
N ASN A 385 -7.49 18.75 -31.87
CA ASN A 385 -7.28 19.89 -30.98
C ASN A 385 -6.61 19.52 -29.64
N LYS A 386 -6.22 18.27 -29.36
CA LYS A 386 -5.57 17.84 -28.11
C LYS A 386 -4.18 17.24 -28.29
N ILE A 387 -3.83 16.79 -29.49
CA ILE A 387 -2.53 16.18 -29.79
C ILE A 387 -1.37 17.13 -29.43
N GLY A 388 -0.41 16.63 -28.63
CA GLY A 388 0.84 17.32 -28.32
C GLY A 388 0.68 18.59 -27.47
N LYS A 389 -0.45 18.74 -26.77
CA LYS A 389 -0.71 19.90 -25.93
C LYS A 389 0.01 19.86 -24.60
N ARG A 390 0.31 21.06 -24.10
CA ARG A 390 0.71 21.35 -22.73
C ARG A 390 -0.13 22.52 -22.21
N GLY A 391 -0.35 22.58 -20.90
CA GLY A 391 -1.21 23.60 -20.32
C GLY A 391 -0.88 23.92 -18.87
N ILE A 392 -1.50 24.97 -18.35
CA ILE A 392 -1.24 25.48 -17.00
C ILE A 392 -2.00 24.72 -15.91
N GLN A 393 -2.84 23.76 -16.29
CA GLN A 393 -3.68 23.00 -15.37
C GLN A 393 -3.08 21.61 -15.16
N LEU A 394 -2.86 21.22 -13.91
CA LEU A 394 -2.48 19.85 -13.58
C LEU A 394 -3.68 18.91 -13.83
N PRO A 395 -3.53 17.82 -14.59
CA PRO A 395 -4.58 16.81 -14.69
C PRO A 395 -4.88 16.19 -13.32
N PRO A 396 -6.14 15.90 -12.96
CA PRO A 396 -6.49 15.27 -11.69
C PRO A 396 -5.76 13.95 -11.44
N GLU A 397 -5.50 13.18 -12.50
CA GLU A 397 -4.73 11.94 -12.45
C GLU A 397 -3.30 12.11 -11.92
N TYR A 398 -2.74 13.33 -11.98
CA TYR A 398 -1.37 13.62 -11.56
C TYR A 398 -1.26 14.19 -10.13
N ILE A 399 -2.38 14.33 -9.39
CA ILE A 399 -2.33 14.92 -8.04
C ILE A 399 -1.58 14.05 -7.00
N ASN A 400 -1.44 12.75 -7.27
CA ASN A 400 -0.66 11.81 -6.47
C ASN A 400 0.55 11.25 -7.25
N THR A 401 1.08 12.02 -8.21
CA THR A 401 2.21 11.54 -9.02
C THR A 401 3.52 11.59 -8.25
N ASN A 402 4.39 10.61 -8.47
CA ASN A 402 5.79 10.59 -8.03
C ASN A 402 6.77 11.01 -9.14
N ILE A 403 6.24 11.35 -10.32
CA ILE A 403 7.01 11.86 -11.45
C ILE A 403 6.23 12.98 -12.13
N LEU A 404 6.87 14.14 -12.30
CA LEU A 404 6.19 15.33 -12.82
C LEU A 404 7.02 16.02 -13.91
N PRO A 405 6.67 15.84 -15.19
CA PRO A 405 7.28 16.59 -16.28
C PRO A 405 6.63 17.98 -16.43
N ILE A 406 7.46 19.02 -16.44
CA ILE A 406 7.10 20.42 -16.62
C ILE A 406 7.86 20.99 -17.81
N ILE A 407 7.18 21.78 -18.64
CA ILE A 407 7.77 22.48 -19.79
C ILE A 407 7.78 24.00 -19.58
N LYS A 408 8.90 24.61 -19.95
CA LYS A 408 9.16 26.05 -19.93
C LYS A 408 9.60 26.48 -21.32
N GLU A 409 8.68 27.06 -22.07
CA GLU A 409 8.88 27.43 -23.48
C GLU A 409 8.75 28.93 -23.68
N GLY A 410 9.66 29.50 -24.47
CA GLY A 410 9.58 30.87 -24.99
C GLY A 410 10.13 30.92 -26.42
N ASP A 411 10.18 32.10 -27.03
CA ASP A 411 10.37 32.31 -28.48
C ASP A 411 11.59 31.62 -29.13
N GLY A 412 12.59 31.20 -28.37
CA GLY A 412 13.77 30.50 -28.90
C GLY A 412 14.29 29.33 -28.07
N LYS A 413 13.59 28.92 -26.99
CA LYS A 413 14.08 27.87 -26.10
C LYS A 413 12.96 27.12 -25.40
N ILE A 414 12.95 25.81 -25.58
CA ILE A 414 12.09 24.84 -24.89
C ILE A 414 12.93 24.06 -23.87
N SER A 415 12.63 24.27 -22.60
CA SER A 415 13.25 23.55 -21.48
C SER A 415 12.24 22.56 -20.90
N VAL A 416 12.67 21.31 -20.70
CA VAL A 416 11.81 20.28 -20.08
C VAL A 416 12.45 19.85 -18.77
N LEU A 417 11.73 20.07 -17.69
CA LEU A 417 12.13 19.75 -16.33
C LEU A 417 11.35 18.51 -15.90
N LEU A 418 12.02 17.47 -15.44
CA LEU A 418 11.36 16.29 -14.87
C LEU A 418 11.79 16.10 -13.44
N PHE A 419 10.80 16.13 -12.56
CA PHE A 419 10.96 15.90 -11.13
C PHE A 419 10.60 14.45 -10.82
N CYS A 420 11.45 13.77 -10.06
CA CYS A 420 11.24 12.40 -9.61
C CYS A 420 11.30 12.38 -8.07
N ALA A 421 10.31 11.73 -7.45
CA ALA A 421 10.26 11.56 -5.99
C ALA A 421 11.14 10.40 -5.51
N ASP A 422 11.43 9.43 -6.39
CA ASP A 422 12.29 8.29 -6.08
C ASP A 422 13.74 8.73 -5.81
N ALA A 423 14.47 7.95 -5.00
CA ALA A 423 15.91 8.11 -4.81
C ALA A 423 16.68 7.96 -6.13
N TYR A 424 17.84 8.61 -6.21
CA TYR A 424 18.72 8.51 -7.36
C TYR A 424 19.33 7.11 -7.46
N GLU A 425 19.16 6.51 -8.63
CA GLU A 425 19.85 5.30 -9.03
C GLU A 425 20.23 5.40 -10.52
N TYR A 426 21.37 4.85 -10.90
CA TYR A 426 21.86 4.85 -12.28
C TYR A 426 20.83 4.28 -13.28
N GLU A 427 20.21 3.15 -12.95
CA GLU A 427 19.19 2.52 -13.80
C GLU A 427 17.88 3.34 -13.84
N SER A 428 17.56 4.08 -12.78
CA SER A 428 16.42 5.00 -12.75
C SER A 428 16.66 6.24 -13.60
N LEU A 429 17.90 6.74 -13.67
CA LEU A 429 18.28 7.84 -14.56
C LEU A 429 18.05 7.49 -16.03
N LYS A 430 18.47 6.29 -16.48
CA LYS A 430 18.25 5.84 -17.87
C LYS A 430 16.77 5.84 -18.24
N LYS A 431 15.94 5.25 -17.37
CA LYS A 431 14.47 5.22 -17.50
C LYS A 431 13.86 6.61 -17.66
N ILE A 432 14.32 7.56 -16.87
CA ILE A 432 13.84 8.94 -16.90
C ILE A 432 14.28 9.67 -18.18
N ILE A 433 15.54 9.50 -18.60
CA ILE A 433 16.04 10.06 -19.87
C ILE A 433 15.19 9.55 -21.03
N TRP A 434 14.92 8.23 -21.06
CA TRP A 434 14.05 7.63 -22.06
C TRP A 434 12.65 8.27 -22.05
N LEU A 435 12.01 8.38 -20.88
CA LEU A 435 10.68 8.97 -20.77
C LEU A 435 10.64 10.41 -21.30
N LEU A 436 11.64 11.23 -20.93
CA LEU A 436 11.76 12.61 -21.40
C LEU A 436 11.85 12.72 -22.91
N ILE A 437 12.68 11.89 -23.54
CA ILE A 437 12.85 11.88 -25.00
C ILE A 437 11.53 11.49 -25.67
N VAL A 438 10.85 10.44 -25.18
CA VAL A 438 9.59 9.97 -25.77
C VAL A 438 8.48 11.01 -25.60
N LEU A 439 8.30 11.58 -24.41
CA LEU A 439 7.27 12.59 -24.14
C LEU A 439 7.41 13.86 -25.01
N THR A 440 8.63 14.16 -25.46
CA THR A 440 8.96 15.41 -26.17
C THR A 440 9.36 15.17 -27.62
N SER A 441 9.34 13.91 -28.08
CA SER A 441 9.86 13.50 -29.39
C SER A 441 11.30 13.99 -29.65
N GLY A 442 12.11 14.15 -28.60
CA GLY A 442 13.49 14.64 -28.69
C GLY A 442 13.66 16.12 -29.05
N MET A 443 12.57 16.91 -29.13
CA MET A 443 12.62 18.28 -29.66
C MET A 443 13.00 19.37 -28.64
N ALA A 444 13.24 19.02 -27.38
CA ALA A 444 13.62 20.01 -26.37
C ALA A 444 15.06 20.51 -26.58
N ASN A 445 15.30 21.79 -26.26
CA ASN A 445 16.64 22.36 -26.31
C ASN A 445 17.47 21.93 -25.10
N GLU A 446 16.83 21.64 -23.96
CA GLU A 446 17.48 21.10 -22.77
C GLU A 446 16.50 20.26 -21.93
N TYR A 447 17.07 19.30 -21.22
CA TYR A 447 16.40 18.39 -20.31
C TYR A 447 17.04 18.53 -18.92
N ILE A 448 16.24 18.82 -17.91
CA ILE A 448 16.70 18.99 -16.53
C ILE A 448 15.99 17.98 -15.65
N ILE A 449 16.74 17.08 -15.03
CA ILE A 449 16.22 16.01 -14.18
C ILE A 449 16.52 16.35 -12.72
N TYR A 450 15.52 16.19 -11.87
CA TYR A 450 15.62 16.44 -10.43
C TYR A 450 15.32 15.16 -9.65
N PHE A 451 16.25 14.76 -8.78
CA PHE A 451 16.10 13.69 -7.79
C PHE A 451 16.32 14.23 -6.38
N PRO A 452 15.61 13.74 -5.34
CA PRO A 452 15.67 14.31 -3.99
C PRO A 452 17.06 14.26 -3.33
N ASP A 453 17.85 13.23 -3.66
CA ASP A 453 19.12 12.87 -3.02
C ASP A 453 20.33 12.88 -3.98
N PHE A 454 20.17 13.41 -5.20
CA PHE A 454 21.27 13.49 -6.15
C PHE A 454 22.45 14.31 -5.60
N ASP A 455 23.65 13.81 -5.85
CA ASP A 455 24.92 14.34 -5.38
C ASP A 455 25.90 14.48 -6.56
N ASP A 456 26.76 15.49 -6.49
CA ASP A 456 27.75 15.77 -7.54
C ASP A 456 28.74 14.62 -7.79
N ARG A 457 28.90 13.70 -6.83
CA ARG A 457 29.69 12.46 -7.01
C ARG A 457 29.17 11.58 -8.15
N TYR A 458 27.88 11.64 -8.47
CA TYR A 458 27.26 10.86 -9.54
C TYR A 458 27.41 11.46 -10.94
N LYS A 459 28.11 12.61 -11.11
CA LYS A 459 28.30 13.23 -12.43
C LYS A 459 28.93 12.31 -13.47
N GLY A 460 29.82 11.41 -13.06
CA GLY A 460 30.42 10.39 -13.95
C GLY A 460 29.38 9.42 -14.50
N GLU A 461 28.51 8.91 -13.63
CA GLU A 461 27.40 8.02 -13.98
C GLU A 461 26.39 8.71 -14.92
N VAL A 462 26.13 10.00 -14.73
CA VAL A 462 25.27 10.78 -15.63
C VAL A 462 25.84 10.80 -17.05
N ILE A 463 27.14 11.04 -17.20
CA ILE A 463 27.79 11.06 -18.53
C ILE A 463 27.71 9.66 -19.17
N GLU A 464 27.96 8.61 -18.40
CA GLU A 464 27.85 7.22 -18.87
C GLU A 464 26.41 6.88 -19.31
N ALA A 465 25.41 7.24 -18.51
CA ALA A 465 24.01 7.03 -18.83
C ALA A 465 23.60 7.76 -20.12
N VAL A 466 24.01 9.01 -20.31
CA VAL A 466 23.73 9.77 -21.54
C VAL A 466 24.41 9.14 -22.76
N ASN A 467 25.67 8.72 -22.62
CA ASN A 467 26.42 8.07 -23.71
C ASN A 467 25.80 6.74 -24.14
N SER A 468 25.13 6.02 -23.23
CA SER A 468 24.48 4.74 -23.54
C SER A 468 23.32 4.84 -24.56
N PHE A 469 22.79 6.05 -24.80
CA PHE A 469 21.78 6.29 -25.83
C PHE A 469 22.34 6.48 -27.24
N GLU A 470 23.67 6.46 -27.41
CA GLU A 470 24.38 6.62 -28.70
C GLU A 470 23.93 7.87 -29.50
N ASN A 471 23.49 8.91 -28.80
CA ASN A 471 22.97 10.14 -29.40
C ASN A 471 23.79 11.36 -28.94
N ALA A 472 24.68 11.82 -29.82
CA ALA A 472 25.55 12.97 -29.55
C ALA A 472 24.77 14.26 -29.26
N ASP A 473 23.55 14.41 -29.77
CA ASP A 473 22.72 15.61 -29.53
C ASP A 473 22.19 15.69 -28.10
N LEU A 474 22.18 14.58 -27.35
CA LEU A 474 21.78 14.59 -25.94
C LEU A 474 22.90 15.11 -25.03
N ILE A 475 24.16 15.00 -25.48
CA ILE A 475 25.34 15.42 -24.74
C ILE A 475 25.28 16.95 -24.57
N GLY A 476 25.29 17.41 -23.32
CA GLY A 476 25.15 18.83 -22.98
C GLY A 476 23.70 19.35 -22.92
N LYS A 477 22.71 18.61 -23.44
CA LYS A 477 21.28 18.92 -23.26
C LYS A 477 20.73 18.42 -21.92
N ILE A 478 21.20 17.25 -21.46
CA ILE A 478 20.75 16.64 -20.20
C ILE A 478 21.57 17.17 -19.03
N LYS A 479 20.89 17.61 -17.98
CA LYS A 479 21.47 18.03 -16.70
C LYS A 479 20.70 17.37 -15.57
N VAL A 480 21.41 16.90 -14.55
CA VAL A 480 20.81 16.31 -13.36
C VAL A 480 21.17 17.18 -12.16
N TYR A 481 20.20 17.47 -11.33
CA TYR A 481 20.37 18.26 -10.11
C TYR A 481 19.67 17.58 -8.94
N LYS A 482 20.13 17.92 -7.74
CA LYS A 482 19.35 17.67 -6.54
C LYS A 482 18.05 18.48 -6.63
N SER A 483 16.92 17.81 -6.43
CA SER A 483 15.63 18.47 -6.29
C SER A 483 15.73 19.46 -5.16
N LEU A 484 15.30 20.68 -5.43
CA LEU A 484 14.94 21.62 -4.38
C LEU A 484 13.66 21.08 -3.75
N GLN A 485 13.77 20.05 -2.90
CA GLN A 485 12.94 20.08 -1.71
C GLN A 485 13.15 21.47 -1.13
N VAL A 486 12.11 22.12 -0.60
CA VAL A 486 12.29 23.42 0.03
C VAL A 486 13.20 23.21 1.24
N ASP A 487 14.49 23.28 0.97
CA ASP A 487 15.57 23.02 1.88
C ASP A 487 15.78 24.37 2.52
N THR A 488 15.26 24.49 3.72
CA THR A 488 15.51 25.64 4.58
C THR A 488 16.88 25.44 5.21
N GLN A 489 17.85 25.53 4.31
CA GLN A 489 19.24 25.89 4.43
C GLN A 489 20.22 25.06 5.24
N ASN A 490 19.90 23.99 5.97
CA ASN A 490 20.95 23.11 6.53
C ASN A 490 20.41 21.74 6.97
N ILE A 491 20.55 20.71 6.13
CA ILE A 491 20.52 19.29 6.55
C ILE A 491 21.96 18.76 6.56
N SER A 492 22.81 19.39 7.37
CA SER A 492 24.19 18.93 7.60
C SER A 492 24.40 18.39 9.02
N GLN A 493 23.40 18.49 9.90
CA GLN A 493 23.54 18.06 11.29
C GLN A 493 22.18 17.62 11.84
N MET A 494 21.83 16.37 11.59
CA MET A 494 20.99 15.53 12.45
C MET A 494 20.97 14.14 11.81
N ASP A 495 21.56 13.16 12.49
CA ASP A 495 21.28 11.75 12.23
C ASP A 495 19.80 11.54 12.50
N ILE A 496 19.02 11.50 11.43
CA ILE A 496 17.62 11.11 11.45
C ILE A 496 17.58 9.72 10.85
N ASP A 497 17.16 8.77 11.68
CA ASP A 497 16.83 7.40 11.28
C ASP A 497 16.04 7.45 9.98
N VAL A 498 16.70 7.01 8.91
CA VAL A 498 16.09 6.69 7.62
C VAL A 498 14.84 5.89 7.96
N ALA A 499 13.69 6.38 7.49
CA ALA A 499 12.40 5.72 7.64
C ALA A 499 12.60 4.21 7.54
N LYS A 500 12.54 3.54 8.70
CA LYS A 500 12.56 2.10 8.74
C LYS A 500 11.31 1.67 7.99
N ASP A 501 11.58 0.92 6.93
CA ASP A 501 10.78 -0.22 6.53
C ASP A 501 9.51 0.03 5.71
N LEU A 502 9.68 0.60 4.51
CA LEU A 502 9.18 -0.07 3.28
C LEU A 502 10.27 -0.97 2.67
N ALA A 503 11.53 -0.74 3.04
CA ALA A 503 12.66 -1.56 2.61
C ALA A 503 12.74 -2.92 3.33
N SER A 504 12.10 -3.17 4.49
CA SER A 504 12.16 -4.52 5.10
C SER A 504 11.19 -5.52 4.51
N ASP A 505 10.02 -5.07 4.03
CA ASP A 505 9.12 -5.92 3.26
C ASP A 505 9.75 -6.28 1.89
N VAL A 506 10.62 -5.42 1.36
CA VAL A 506 11.42 -5.67 0.15
C VAL A 506 12.71 -6.44 0.45
N LYS A 507 13.39 -6.20 1.58
CA LYS A 507 14.63 -6.93 1.96
C LYS A 507 14.38 -8.40 2.28
N ALA A 508 13.20 -8.74 2.80
CA ALA A 508 12.79 -10.14 2.93
C ALA A 508 12.58 -10.83 1.56
N ILE A 509 12.51 -10.06 0.47
CA ILE A 509 12.42 -10.51 -0.93
C ILE A 509 13.80 -10.45 -1.62
N GLU A 510 14.71 -9.58 -1.19
CA GLU A 510 16.06 -9.40 -1.76
C GLU A 510 17.08 -10.45 -1.31
N GLU A 511 16.82 -11.22 -0.25
CA GLU A 511 17.65 -12.39 0.07
C GLU A 511 17.44 -13.50 -0.99
N ASN A 512 18.23 -13.40 -2.08
CA ASN A 512 18.46 -14.38 -3.14
C ASN A 512 17.41 -14.56 -4.26
N LYS A 513 16.83 -13.49 -4.79
CA LYS A 513 16.19 -13.54 -6.12
C LYS A 513 16.59 -12.34 -6.97
N GLU A 514 17.46 -12.56 -7.96
CA GLU A 514 17.61 -11.61 -9.08
C GLU A 514 16.22 -11.27 -9.64
N ILE A 515 15.89 -9.98 -9.61
CA ILE A 515 14.62 -9.46 -10.12
C ILE A 515 14.61 -9.66 -11.65
N ARG A 516 13.78 -10.61 -12.11
CA ARG A 516 13.62 -10.96 -13.53
C ARG A 516 12.62 -10.03 -14.20
N ILE A 517 13.09 -8.81 -14.42
CA ILE A 517 12.42 -7.79 -15.22
C ILE A 517 12.83 -7.99 -16.67
N ASN A 518 11.89 -7.88 -17.62
CA ASN A 518 12.24 -7.86 -19.03
C ASN A 518 13.31 -6.79 -19.28
N PRO A 519 14.45 -7.13 -19.91
CA PRO A 519 15.58 -6.20 -20.10
C PRO A 519 15.15 -4.81 -20.58
N ILE A 520 14.08 -4.75 -21.38
CA ILE A 520 13.53 -3.48 -21.87
C ILE A 520 13.13 -2.51 -20.74
N PHE A 521 12.60 -2.99 -19.61
CA PHE A 521 12.25 -2.13 -18.48
C PHE A 521 13.42 -1.81 -17.55
N ARG A 522 14.65 -2.24 -17.87
CA ARG A 522 15.85 -1.70 -17.20
C ARG A 522 16.15 -0.29 -17.72
N GLU A 523 15.92 -0.08 -19.01
CA GLU A 523 16.28 1.16 -19.71
C GLU A 523 15.06 2.02 -20.07
N GLN A 524 13.86 1.45 -20.12
CA GLN A 524 12.63 2.15 -20.52
C GLN A 524 11.65 2.34 -19.37
N LEU A 525 10.95 3.47 -19.37
CA LEU A 525 9.87 3.81 -18.44
C LEU A 525 8.56 4.01 -19.22
N PRO A 526 7.92 2.92 -19.69
CA PRO A 526 6.73 2.99 -20.52
C PRO A 526 5.61 3.79 -19.84
N TYR A 527 4.87 4.55 -20.63
CA TYR A 527 3.66 5.27 -20.21
C TYR A 527 2.54 5.02 -21.22
N GLY A 528 1.30 5.36 -20.84
CA GLY A 528 0.20 5.33 -21.81
C GLY A 528 -0.08 3.93 -22.33
N ASP A 529 -0.35 3.86 -23.63
CA ASP A 529 -0.71 2.61 -24.30
C ASP A 529 0.45 1.60 -24.34
N LEU A 530 1.70 2.03 -24.14
CA LEU A 530 2.85 1.12 -24.04
C LEU A 530 2.77 0.20 -22.81
N LEU A 531 1.97 0.58 -21.81
CA LEU A 531 1.70 -0.26 -20.63
C LEU A 531 0.65 -1.35 -20.92
N LYS A 532 -0.29 -1.10 -21.83
CA LYS A 532 -1.44 -2.00 -22.11
C LYS A 532 -1.04 -3.45 -22.39
N PRO A 533 0.00 -3.77 -23.19
CA PRO A 533 0.41 -5.15 -23.44
C PRO A 533 0.74 -5.92 -22.15
N ILE A 534 1.37 -5.26 -21.17
CA ILE A 534 1.76 -5.85 -19.89
C ILE A 534 0.53 -6.00 -19.00
N LEU A 535 -0.26 -4.93 -18.90
CA LEU A 535 -1.44 -4.88 -18.03
C LEU A 535 -2.54 -5.85 -18.49
N ASN A 536 -2.64 -6.11 -19.80
CA ASN A 536 -3.62 -7.04 -20.36
C ASN A 536 -3.26 -8.52 -20.17
N THR A 537 -2.02 -8.86 -19.80
CA THR A 537 -1.63 -10.27 -19.61
C THR A 537 -2.49 -10.95 -18.53
N ASP A 538 -2.72 -12.25 -18.68
CA ASP A 538 -3.43 -13.07 -17.68
C ASP A 538 -2.70 -13.13 -16.32
N ARG A 539 -1.43 -12.73 -16.28
CA ARG A 539 -0.62 -12.60 -15.06
C ARG A 539 -1.07 -11.44 -14.17
N VAL A 540 -1.68 -10.40 -14.74
CA VAL A 540 -2.13 -9.21 -14.01
C VAL A 540 -3.62 -9.32 -13.74
N SER A 541 -4.01 -9.43 -12.47
CA SER A 541 -5.42 -9.43 -12.08
C SER A 541 -5.94 -8.01 -11.81
N ALA A 542 -7.27 -7.82 -11.86
CA ALA A 542 -7.89 -6.55 -11.48
C ALA A 542 -7.54 -6.15 -10.03
N GLN A 543 -7.40 -7.12 -9.13
CA GLN A 543 -7.00 -6.87 -7.74
C GLN A 543 -5.57 -6.33 -7.65
N ASP A 544 -4.66 -6.77 -8.51
CA ASP A 544 -3.26 -6.30 -8.52
C ASP A 544 -3.20 -4.83 -8.93
N LEU A 545 -3.98 -4.46 -9.96
CA LEU A 545 -4.12 -3.06 -10.38
C LEU A 545 -4.67 -2.19 -9.25
N LYS A 546 -5.68 -2.67 -8.51
CA LYS A 546 -6.24 -1.96 -7.36
C LYS A 546 -5.25 -1.80 -6.22
N ILE A 547 -4.44 -2.83 -5.94
CA ILE A 547 -3.37 -2.76 -4.94
C ILE A 547 -2.37 -1.68 -5.35
N PHE A 548 -1.87 -1.72 -6.59
CA PHE A 548 -0.95 -0.71 -7.11
C PHE A 548 -1.52 0.71 -6.99
N LEU A 549 -2.77 0.92 -7.43
CA LEU A 549 -3.45 2.22 -7.30
C LEU A 549 -3.55 2.67 -5.84
N SER A 550 -3.87 1.75 -4.91
CA SER A 550 -3.99 2.08 -3.48
C SER A 550 -2.68 2.52 -2.84
N LEU A 551 -1.54 1.97 -3.28
CA LEU A 551 -0.21 2.42 -2.84
C LEU A 551 0.08 3.86 -3.29
N ARG A 552 -0.54 4.31 -4.38
CA ARG A 552 -0.49 5.72 -4.83
C ARG A 552 -1.56 6.60 -4.15
N GLY A 553 -2.30 6.08 -3.18
CA GLY A 553 -3.44 6.78 -2.57
C GLY A 553 -4.65 6.94 -3.52
N ILE A 554 -4.79 6.07 -4.53
CA ILE A 554 -5.92 6.05 -5.47
C ILE A 554 -6.80 4.84 -5.20
N PHE A 555 -8.08 5.06 -4.94
CA PHE A 555 -9.04 4.03 -4.56
C PHE A 555 -10.23 4.00 -5.51
N VAL A 556 -10.59 2.80 -5.95
CA VAL A 556 -11.70 2.58 -6.89
C VAL A 556 -12.50 1.34 -6.49
N LYS A 557 -13.83 1.39 -6.61
CA LYS A 557 -14.66 0.19 -6.41
C LYS A 557 -14.54 -0.76 -7.58
N ASN A 558 -14.52 -0.20 -8.78
CA ASN A 558 -14.58 -0.93 -10.03
C ASN A 558 -13.54 -2.06 -10.08
N ALA A 559 -13.98 -3.23 -10.54
CA ALA A 559 -13.15 -4.42 -10.72
C ALA A 559 -13.06 -4.82 -12.20
N ASP A 560 -13.62 -4.03 -13.11
CA ASP A 560 -13.44 -4.17 -14.55
C ASP A 560 -11.98 -3.88 -14.91
N LYS A 561 -11.26 -4.94 -15.28
CA LYS A 561 -9.85 -4.87 -15.66
C LYS A 561 -9.62 -3.86 -16.79
N LYS A 562 -10.51 -3.74 -17.76
CA LYS A 562 -10.34 -2.80 -18.88
C LYS A 562 -10.36 -1.36 -18.40
N GLN A 563 -11.33 -0.99 -17.57
CA GLN A 563 -11.43 0.37 -17.02
C GLN A 563 -10.27 0.70 -16.08
N LEU A 564 -9.77 -0.29 -15.31
CA LEU A 564 -8.56 -0.13 -14.51
C LEU A 564 -7.32 0.09 -15.38
N ILE A 565 -7.19 -0.63 -16.49
CA ILE A 565 -6.11 -0.43 -17.46
C ILE A 565 -6.18 0.94 -18.11
N ASP A 566 -7.37 1.41 -18.47
CA ASP A 566 -7.58 2.74 -19.02
C ASP A 566 -7.20 3.83 -18.01
N LEU A 567 -7.52 3.66 -16.72
CA LEU A 567 -7.06 4.55 -15.65
C LEU A 567 -5.52 4.52 -15.54
N MET A 568 -4.92 3.33 -15.46
CA MET A 568 -3.47 3.15 -15.35
C MET A 568 -2.71 3.79 -16.52
N SER A 569 -3.26 3.71 -17.73
CA SER A 569 -2.66 4.30 -18.94
C SER A 569 -2.64 5.84 -18.90
N ASN A 570 -3.52 6.47 -18.12
CA ASN A 570 -3.54 7.92 -17.96
C ASN A 570 -2.61 8.41 -16.83
N LEU A 571 -1.94 7.51 -16.11
CA LEU A 571 -0.96 7.83 -15.08
C LEU A 571 0.47 7.79 -15.64
N LEU A 572 1.37 8.55 -15.02
CA LEU A 572 2.81 8.39 -15.20
C LEU A 572 3.37 7.64 -13.99
N PHE A 573 4.17 6.59 -14.25
CA PHE A 573 4.81 5.80 -13.20
C PHE A 573 6.24 6.30 -12.98
N SER A 574 6.66 6.39 -11.73
CA SER A 574 8.08 6.54 -11.41
C SER A 574 8.83 5.22 -11.65
N PRO A 575 10.17 5.25 -11.80
CA PRO A 575 10.99 4.04 -11.86
C PRO A 575 10.68 3.01 -10.77
N LEU A 576 10.58 3.45 -9.51
CA LEU A 576 10.30 2.59 -8.36
C LEU A 576 8.89 1.99 -8.42
N GLU A 577 7.90 2.79 -8.82
CA GLU A 577 6.53 2.31 -9.01
C GLU A 577 6.46 1.19 -10.06
N LEU A 578 7.15 1.36 -11.19
CA LEU A 578 7.21 0.33 -12.24
C LEU A 578 7.86 -0.96 -11.72
N ILE A 579 8.98 -0.86 -11.01
CA ILE A 579 9.69 -2.01 -10.45
C ILE A 579 8.81 -2.73 -9.43
N ASN A 580 8.19 -2.00 -8.52
CA ASN A 580 7.27 -2.55 -7.51
C ASN A 580 6.09 -3.27 -8.16
N PHE A 581 5.54 -2.69 -9.24
CA PHE A 581 4.48 -3.33 -10.00
C PHE A 581 4.93 -4.64 -10.66
N ILE A 582 6.12 -4.68 -11.26
CA ILE A 582 6.65 -5.91 -11.86
C ILE A 582 6.91 -6.98 -10.78
N ASN A 583 7.43 -6.58 -9.62
CA ASN A 583 7.64 -7.48 -8.49
C ASN A 583 6.34 -8.11 -7.99
N LEU A 584 5.25 -7.32 -7.89
CA LEU A 584 3.93 -7.81 -7.52
C LEU A 584 3.43 -8.93 -8.46
N ILE A 585 3.78 -8.84 -9.76
CA ILE A 585 3.39 -9.82 -10.77
C ILE A 585 4.23 -11.10 -10.67
N ASN A 586 5.55 -10.97 -10.50
CA ASN A 586 6.50 -12.08 -10.55
C ASN A 586 6.38 -13.07 -9.38
N VAL A 587 5.90 -12.64 -8.20
CA VAL A 587 5.82 -13.48 -6.98
C VAL A 587 4.79 -14.62 -7.07
N LYS A 588 3.87 -14.60 -8.06
CA LYS A 588 2.73 -15.54 -8.11
C LYS A 588 2.97 -16.88 -8.82
N GLU A 589 4.10 -17.08 -9.51
CA GLU A 589 4.37 -18.32 -10.25
C GLU A 589 4.94 -19.41 -9.33
N LYS A 590 4.08 -20.19 -8.66
CA LYS A 590 4.50 -21.43 -7.98
C LYS A 590 4.69 -22.56 -9.00
N PRO A 591 5.85 -23.24 -9.05
CA PRO A 591 6.08 -24.33 -9.98
C PRO A 591 5.25 -25.58 -9.61
N VAL A 592 4.83 -26.34 -10.62
CA VAL A 592 4.12 -27.61 -10.48
C VAL A 592 5.12 -28.74 -10.31
N THR A 593 4.92 -29.55 -9.26
CA THR A 593 5.74 -30.72 -8.95
C THR A 593 5.49 -31.88 -9.92
N SER A 594 6.56 -32.47 -10.46
CA SER A 594 6.51 -33.70 -11.27
C SER A 594 6.48 -34.96 -10.40
N THR A 595 6.29 -36.10 -11.06
CA THR A 595 6.54 -37.45 -10.51
C THR A 595 7.96 -37.52 -9.92
N PRO A 596 8.13 -38.03 -8.69
CA PRO A 596 9.44 -38.39 -8.16
C PRO A 596 9.99 -39.55 -9.00
N ILE A 597 11.25 -39.45 -9.44
CA ILE A 597 11.96 -40.58 -10.08
C ILE A 597 12.69 -41.31 -8.97
N ILE A 598 12.38 -42.60 -8.78
CA ILE A 598 13.00 -43.40 -7.72
C ILE A 598 14.15 -44.20 -8.33
N ILE A 599 15.33 -44.03 -7.75
CA ILE A 599 16.59 -44.62 -8.18
C ILE A 599 17.10 -45.52 -7.04
N THR A 600 17.37 -46.78 -7.35
CA THR A 600 17.93 -47.71 -6.37
C THR A 600 19.45 -47.59 -6.33
N LEU A 601 20.01 -47.39 -5.12
CA LEU A 601 21.45 -47.34 -4.93
C LEU A 601 22.06 -48.74 -4.89
N ASN A 602 23.31 -48.85 -5.33
CA ASN A 602 24.12 -50.05 -5.14
C ASN A 602 24.86 -50.06 -3.79
N SER A 603 25.03 -48.89 -3.16
CA SER A 603 25.77 -48.67 -1.91
C SER A 603 25.03 -47.68 -1.01
N ASN A 604 25.28 -47.72 0.31
CA ASN A 604 24.65 -46.82 1.27
C ASN A 604 25.30 -45.41 1.32
N ASP A 605 25.79 -44.90 0.18
CA ASP A 605 26.48 -43.60 0.09
C ASP A 605 25.50 -42.43 0.29
N SER A 606 25.98 -41.31 0.83
CA SER A 606 25.18 -40.07 0.96
C SER A 606 25.03 -39.34 -0.36
N VAL A 607 23.99 -38.51 -0.50
CA VAL A 607 23.76 -37.72 -1.73
C VAL A 607 24.96 -36.83 -2.04
N LYS A 608 25.57 -36.25 -1.00
CA LYS A 608 26.78 -35.43 -1.10
C LYS A 608 27.97 -36.18 -1.72
N THR A 609 28.19 -37.42 -1.30
CA THR A 609 29.32 -38.23 -1.80
C THR A 609 29.14 -38.57 -3.27
N LEU A 610 27.90 -38.79 -3.69
CA LEU A 610 27.53 -39.12 -5.07
C LEU A 610 27.64 -37.91 -6.00
N PHE A 611 27.15 -36.74 -5.57
CA PHE A 611 27.29 -35.52 -6.37
C PHE A 611 28.74 -35.06 -6.51
N ASN A 612 29.59 -35.36 -5.52
CA ASN A 612 31.03 -35.09 -5.60
C ASN A 612 31.79 -36.06 -6.53
N SER A 613 31.23 -37.24 -6.84
CA SER A 613 31.87 -38.26 -7.68
C SER A 613 31.53 -38.17 -9.17
N ILE A 614 30.58 -37.29 -9.54
CA ILE A 614 30.09 -37.07 -10.91
C ILE A 614 30.44 -35.66 -11.42
N LYS A 615 30.56 -35.51 -12.74
CA LYS A 615 30.72 -34.26 -13.50
C LYS A 615 29.91 -34.34 -14.81
N PRO A 616 28.58 -34.18 -14.74
CA PRO A 616 27.74 -34.41 -15.91
C PRO A 616 27.92 -33.30 -16.95
N ASP A 617 27.85 -33.65 -18.24
CA ASP A 617 27.84 -32.66 -19.32
C ASP A 617 26.42 -32.10 -19.51
N PHE A 618 26.30 -30.80 -19.30
CA PHE A 618 25.06 -30.04 -19.46
C PHE A 618 25.05 -29.13 -20.70
N SER A 619 26.06 -29.19 -21.57
CA SER A 619 26.20 -28.29 -22.72
C SER A 619 25.03 -28.36 -23.73
N ARG A 620 24.34 -29.50 -23.80
CA ARG A 620 23.25 -29.76 -24.77
C ARG A 620 21.85 -29.72 -24.17
N ILE A 621 21.68 -29.33 -22.90
CA ILE A 621 20.36 -29.38 -22.24
C ILE A 621 19.32 -28.44 -22.88
N THR A 622 19.75 -27.38 -23.57
CA THR A 622 18.87 -26.42 -24.27
C THR A 622 18.82 -26.63 -25.80
N GLU A 623 19.53 -27.63 -26.34
CA GLU A 623 19.65 -27.85 -27.79
C GLU A 623 18.28 -28.07 -28.46
N GLY A 624 18.00 -27.31 -29.52
CA GLY A 624 16.73 -27.35 -30.25
C GLY A 624 15.54 -26.63 -29.58
N LEU A 625 15.76 -25.96 -28.44
CA LEU A 625 14.72 -25.16 -27.76
C LEU A 625 14.94 -23.66 -28.01
N GLN A 626 13.86 -22.89 -28.12
CA GLN A 626 13.91 -21.42 -28.06
C GLN A 626 13.90 -20.93 -26.59
N ALA A 627 14.74 -21.57 -25.78
CA ALA A 627 14.81 -21.36 -24.35
C ALA A 627 16.26 -21.41 -23.87
N LYS A 628 16.57 -20.60 -22.86
CA LYS A 628 17.89 -20.54 -22.21
C LYS A 628 17.75 -20.76 -20.72
N LEU A 629 18.78 -21.35 -20.13
CA LEU A 629 18.92 -21.43 -18.68
C LEU A 629 19.68 -20.19 -18.22
N ASP A 630 19.21 -19.58 -17.15
CA ASP A 630 19.74 -18.33 -16.61
C ASP A 630 21.07 -18.49 -15.86
N ASN A 631 21.33 -19.67 -15.28
CA ASN A 631 22.55 -20.01 -14.57
C ASN A 631 23.11 -21.39 -14.97
N SER A 632 24.35 -21.66 -14.58
CA SER A 632 24.97 -22.99 -14.69
C SER A 632 24.24 -23.98 -13.78
N VAL A 633 24.19 -25.24 -14.22
CA VAL A 633 23.58 -26.31 -13.43
C VAL A 633 24.54 -26.69 -12.29
N GLU A 634 24.24 -26.17 -11.10
CA GLU A 634 25.00 -26.43 -9.87
C GLU A 634 24.06 -26.86 -8.74
N PHE A 635 24.24 -28.09 -8.24
CA PHE A 635 23.46 -28.63 -7.13
C PHE A 635 24.15 -28.30 -5.80
N ASN A 636 23.39 -27.72 -4.88
CA ASN A 636 23.86 -27.37 -3.54
C ASN A 636 23.04 -28.08 -2.46
N GLU A 637 23.65 -28.29 -1.29
CA GLU A 637 22.96 -28.86 -0.13
C GLU A 637 21.90 -27.86 0.40
N ASP A 638 20.67 -28.32 0.63
CA ASP A 638 19.57 -27.50 1.14
C ASP A 638 19.88 -27.09 2.60
N PRO A 639 19.95 -25.78 2.91
CA PRO A 639 20.36 -25.32 4.25
C PRO A 639 19.35 -25.69 5.35
N SER A 640 18.12 -26.07 5.00
CA SER A 640 17.07 -26.44 5.94
C SER A 640 16.83 -27.95 6.05
N VAL A 641 17.36 -28.76 5.13
CA VAL A 641 17.10 -30.21 5.08
C VAL A 641 18.43 -30.94 4.85
N PRO A 642 19.00 -31.58 5.89
CA PRO A 642 20.23 -32.36 5.76
C PRO A 642 20.13 -33.43 4.68
N ASP A 643 21.20 -33.62 3.89
CA ASP A 643 21.32 -34.62 2.81
C ASP A 643 20.28 -34.48 1.67
N MET A 644 19.75 -33.27 1.47
CA MET A 644 18.95 -32.90 0.29
C MET A 644 19.77 -31.98 -0.61
N PHE A 645 19.94 -32.34 -1.89
CA PHE A 645 20.63 -31.51 -2.87
C PHE A 645 19.62 -30.89 -3.82
N VAL A 646 19.73 -29.59 -4.05
CA VAL A 646 18.76 -28.80 -4.80
C VAL A 646 19.48 -27.97 -5.86
N TYR A 647 18.92 -28.00 -7.06
CA TYR A 647 19.21 -27.07 -8.13
C TYR A 647 17.99 -26.20 -8.37
N THR A 648 18.19 -24.88 -8.43
CA THR A 648 17.15 -23.90 -8.74
C THR A 648 17.64 -22.94 -9.80
N ALA A 649 16.82 -22.75 -10.82
CA ALA A 649 17.08 -21.88 -11.95
C ALA A 649 15.77 -21.40 -12.55
N TYR A 650 15.85 -20.61 -13.62
CA TYR A 650 14.69 -20.34 -14.45
C TYR A 650 15.05 -20.48 -15.92
N VAL A 651 14.03 -20.85 -16.67
CA VAL A 651 14.09 -20.95 -18.11
C VAL A 651 13.61 -19.63 -18.69
N GLU A 652 14.53 -18.90 -19.32
CA GLU A 652 14.20 -17.76 -20.17
C GLU A 652 13.63 -18.29 -21.48
N LYS A 653 12.39 -17.93 -21.78
CA LYS A 653 11.73 -18.23 -23.04
C LYS A 653 11.43 -16.94 -23.78
N LYS A 654 11.79 -16.88 -25.06
CA LYS A 654 11.53 -15.73 -25.94
C LYS A 654 10.51 -16.10 -27.01
N ASP A 655 9.30 -15.56 -26.87
CA ASP A 655 8.21 -15.70 -27.83
C ASP A 655 8.18 -14.48 -28.77
N ILE A 656 8.78 -14.64 -29.96
CA ILE A 656 8.88 -13.56 -30.96
C ILE A 656 7.53 -13.10 -31.52
N THR A 657 6.43 -13.83 -31.27
CA THR A 657 5.08 -13.44 -31.72
C THR A 657 4.41 -12.46 -30.76
N LYS A 658 4.95 -12.32 -29.53
CA LYS A 658 4.43 -11.41 -28.51
C LYS A 658 5.12 -10.05 -28.58
N HIS A 659 4.43 -9.03 -28.07
CA HIS A 659 4.97 -7.67 -27.96
C HIS A 659 6.29 -7.67 -27.16
N VAL A 660 7.26 -6.83 -27.54
CA VAL A 660 8.63 -6.83 -26.97
C VAL A 660 8.64 -6.66 -25.44
N ALA A 661 7.69 -5.91 -24.91
CA ALA A 661 7.48 -5.72 -23.46
C ALA A 661 7.20 -7.04 -22.69
N ILE A 662 6.66 -8.07 -23.35
CA ILE A 662 6.21 -9.34 -22.73
C ILE A 662 6.68 -10.58 -23.52
N ASN A 663 7.59 -10.40 -24.48
CA ASN A 663 8.06 -11.49 -25.33
C ASN A 663 9.01 -12.43 -24.59
N THR A 664 9.70 -11.94 -23.57
CA THR A 664 10.54 -12.76 -22.71
C THR A 664 9.80 -13.11 -21.41
N THR A 665 9.81 -14.39 -21.07
CA THR A 665 9.23 -14.91 -19.83
C THR A 665 10.25 -15.77 -19.10
N TRP A 666 10.27 -15.72 -17.77
CA TRP A 666 11.14 -16.54 -16.94
C TRP A 666 10.29 -17.53 -16.15
N GLU A 667 10.49 -18.82 -16.40
CA GLU A 667 9.69 -19.87 -15.77
C GLU A 667 10.57 -20.67 -14.81
N PRO A 668 10.17 -20.83 -13.52
CA PRO A 668 11.03 -21.49 -12.54
C PRO A 668 11.22 -22.97 -12.89
N ILE A 669 12.44 -23.45 -12.62
CA ILE A 669 12.83 -24.86 -12.65
C ILE A 669 13.57 -25.18 -11.36
N LYS A 670 13.09 -26.19 -10.64
CA LYS A 670 13.77 -26.72 -9.46
C LYS A 670 13.87 -28.22 -9.55
N ILE A 671 15.05 -28.77 -9.28
CA ILE A 671 15.33 -30.20 -9.28
C ILE A 671 15.91 -30.55 -7.92
N SER A 672 15.37 -31.56 -7.25
CA SER A 672 15.89 -31.97 -5.95
C SER A 672 16.13 -33.48 -5.83
N TYR A 673 17.20 -33.84 -5.13
CA TYR A 673 17.61 -35.20 -4.83
C TYR A 673 17.64 -35.38 -3.31
N LYS A 674 17.02 -36.46 -2.82
CA LYS A 674 17.00 -36.81 -1.40
C LYS A 674 17.15 -38.32 -1.23
N LYS A 675 17.98 -38.74 -0.29
CA LYS A 675 18.08 -40.15 0.09
C LYS A 675 16.92 -40.57 1.00
N ILE A 676 16.35 -41.74 0.73
CA ILE A 676 15.33 -42.39 1.57
C ILE A 676 15.72 -43.86 1.67
N ASP A 677 16.27 -44.26 2.83
CA ASP A 677 16.80 -45.61 3.10
C ASP A 677 17.91 -46.04 2.09
N ASP A 678 17.80 -47.23 1.50
CA ASP A 678 18.73 -47.78 0.47
C ASP A 678 18.43 -47.27 -0.96
N HIS A 679 17.54 -46.29 -1.11
CA HIS A 679 17.17 -45.69 -2.38
C HIS A 679 17.45 -44.18 -2.40
N ILE A 680 17.79 -43.65 -3.57
CA ILE A 680 17.71 -42.21 -3.85
C ILE A 680 16.38 -41.91 -4.49
N VAL A 681 15.65 -41.00 -3.89
CA VAL A 681 14.49 -40.40 -4.52
C VAL A 681 14.95 -39.10 -5.17
N VAL A 682 14.92 -39.06 -6.51
CA VAL A 682 14.88 -37.78 -7.23
C VAL A 682 13.52 -37.20 -6.92
N ASN A 683 13.50 -36.33 -5.93
CA ASN A 683 12.29 -36.01 -5.19
C ASN A 683 11.33 -35.23 -6.07
N THR A 684 11.78 -34.24 -6.85
CA THR A 684 10.85 -33.39 -7.61
C THR A 684 11.56 -32.63 -8.74
N VAL A 685 10.96 -32.62 -9.95
CA VAL A 685 11.14 -31.53 -10.91
C VAL A 685 9.95 -30.59 -10.75
N GLU A 686 10.17 -29.38 -10.23
CA GLU A 686 9.14 -28.37 -10.09
C GLU A 686 9.29 -27.38 -11.26
N THR A 687 8.37 -27.43 -12.24
CA THR A 687 8.32 -26.46 -13.34
C THR A 687 6.94 -26.38 -14.01
N ASN A 688 6.55 -25.16 -14.42
CA ASN A 688 5.32 -24.90 -15.16
C ASN A 688 5.50 -24.93 -16.69
N SER A 689 6.75 -24.98 -17.15
CA SER A 689 7.10 -24.83 -18.55
C SER A 689 7.12 -26.15 -19.31
N ARG A 690 6.73 -26.15 -20.60
CA ARG A 690 7.05 -27.26 -21.52
C ARG A 690 8.57 -27.36 -21.74
N ASP A 691 9.23 -26.24 -21.99
CA ASP A 691 10.67 -26.19 -22.24
C ASP A 691 11.49 -26.53 -20.98
N GLY A 692 11.14 -25.96 -19.83
CA GLY A 692 11.66 -26.39 -18.52
C GLY A 692 11.49 -27.87 -18.19
N LYS A 693 10.41 -28.55 -18.62
CA LYS A 693 10.32 -30.01 -18.48
C LYS A 693 11.34 -30.75 -19.33
N VAL A 694 11.59 -30.28 -20.55
CA VAL A 694 12.60 -30.88 -21.44
C VAL A 694 14.00 -30.66 -20.87
N ILE A 695 14.30 -29.44 -20.42
CA ILE A 695 15.60 -29.10 -19.80
C ILE A 695 15.81 -29.92 -18.53
N ALA A 696 14.82 -29.98 -17.64
CA ALA A 696 14.90 -30.78 -16.42
C ALA A 696 15.14 -32.26 -16.70
N ARG A 697 14.42 -32.83 -17.67
CA ARG A 697 14.61 -34.22 -18.10
C ARG A 697 16.05 -34.47 -18.56
N ARG A 698 16.58 -33.61 -19.43
CA ARG A 698 17.95 -33.73 -19.94
C ARG A 698 18.99 -33.61 -18.82
N ILE A 699 18.79 -32.72 -17.84
CA ILE A 699 19.66 -32.63 -16.64
C ILE A 699 19.62 -33.94 -15.84
N VAL A 700 18.43 -34.47 -15.57
CA VAL A 700 18.26 -35.71 -14.80
C VAL A 700 18.86 -36.91 -15.54
N GLU A 701 18.68 -37.00 -16.87
CA GLU A 701 19.26 -38.05 -17.71
C GLU A 701 20.80 -37.99 -17.75
N SER A 702 21.41 -36.81 -17.87
CA SER A 702 22.87 -36.64 -17.80
C SER A 702 23.42 -37.10 -16.45
N ILE A 703 22.78 -36.72 -15.34
CA ILE A 703 23.17 -37.16 -13.99
C ILE A 703 23.01 -38.68 -13.85
N LYS A 704 21.90 -39.25 -14.34
CA LYS A 704 21.63 -40.69 -14.28
C LYS A 704 22.70 -41.49 -15.04
N ALA A 705 23.02 -41.06 -16.27
CA ALA A 705 24.00 -41.75 -17.11
C ALA A 705 25.36 -41.87 -16.42
N GLU A 706 25.82 -40.80 -15.78
CA GLU A 706 27.10 -40.80 -15.09
C GLU A 706 27.07 -41.60 -13.77
N LEU A 707 25.97 -41.54 -13.02
CA LEU A 707 25.80 -42.39 -11.83
C LEU A 707 25.79 -43.89 -12.16
N ILE A 708 25.25 -44.29 -13.31
CA ILE A 708 25.33 -45.66 -13.83
C ILE A 708 26.77 -46.00 -14.22
N GLU A 709 27.45 -45.13 -14.97
CA GLU A 709 28.84 -45.33 -15.40
C GLU A 709 29.78 -45.52 -14.19
N LYS A 710 29.55 -44.79 -13.10
CA LYS A 710 30.29 -44.91 -11.84
C LYS A 710 29.83 -46.07 -10.94
N ASN A 711 28.90 -46.91 -11.38
CA ASN A 711 28.32 -48.03 -10.63
C ASN A 711 27.61 -47.65 -9.31
N HIS A 712 27.15 -46.41 -9.16
CA HIS A 712 26.46 -45.98 -7.94
C HIS A 712 24.98 -46.42 -7.91
N ILE A 713 24.35 -46.61 -9.08
CA ILE A 713 22.91 -46.93 -9.21
C ILE A 713 22.66 -48.09 -10.18
N LYS A 714 21.50 -48.76 -10.07
CA LYS A 714 21.05 -49.79 -11.04
C LYS A 714 20.49 -49.15 -12.32
N GLU A 715 20.55 -49.87 -13.46
CA GLU A 715 19.99 -49.39 -14.74
C GLU A 715 18.45 -49.19 -14.68
N ASP A 716 17.77 -50.05 -13.92
CA ASP A 716 16.32 -50.04 -13.75
C ASP A 716 15.87 -48.87 -12.88
N THR A 717 15.16 -47.91 -13.47
CA THR A 717 14.42 -46.86 -12.77
C THR A 717 12.94 -47.20 -12.75
N VAL A 718 12.31 -47.09 -11.58
CA VAL A 718 10.85 -47.22 -11.47
C VAL A 718 10.23 -45.84 -11.74
N GLN A 719 9.72 -45.66 -12.96
CA GLN A 719 8.82 -44.54 -13.26
C GLN A 719 7.42 -45.12 -13.41
N LEU A 720 6.55 -44.86 -12.43
CA LEU A 720 5.20 -45.41 -12.42
C LEU A 720 4.33 -44.77 -13.52
N THR A 721 3.99 -45.55 -14.53
CA THR A 721 3.12 -45.17 -15.64
C THR A 721 1.69 -45.70 -15.43
N PHE A 722 0.75 -45.15 -16.21
CA PHE A 722 -0.65 -45.59 -16.22
C PHE A 722 -0.82 -47.09 -16.50
N ASN A 723 0.11 -47.69 -17.24
CA ASN A 723 0.03 -49.08 -17.71
C ASN A 723 0.80 -50.08 -16.82
N ASP A 724 1.45 -49.62 -15.74
CA ASP A 724 2.25 -50.48 -14.85
C ASP A 724 1.40 -51.30 -13.85
N PHE A 725 0.08 -51.27 -13.99
CA PHE A 725 -0.87 -51.97 -13.14
C PHE A 725 -1.40 -53.21 -13.86
N SER A 726 -1.46 -54.32 -13.14
CA SER A 726 -1.96 -55.60 -13.63
C SER A 726 -3.47 -55.59 -13.91
N SER A 727 -4.22 -54.63 -13.35
CA SER A 727 -5.66 -54.43 -13.60
C SER A 727 -6.10 -53.00 -13.35
N ASN A 728 -7.26 -52.62 -13.91
CA ASN A 728 -7.93 -51.36 -13.62
C ASN A 728 -8.21 -51.20 -12.12
N ARG A 729 -8.62 -52.29 -11.46
CA ARG A 729 -8.86 -52.34 -10.01
C ARG A 729 -7.62 -52.01 -9.20
N GLU A 730 -6.46 -52.56 -9.56
CA GLU A 730 -5.20 -52.26 -8.87
C GLU A 730 -4.87 -50.76 -8.96
N ARG A 731 -5.02 -50.16 -10.16
CA ARG A 731 -4.79 -48.72 -10.37
C ARG A 731 -5.76 -47.85 -9.57
N VAL A 732 -7.04 -48.21 -9.56
CA VAL A 732 -8.07 -47.49 -8.78
C VAL A 732 -7.76 -47.59 -7.29
N ASN A 733 -7.45 -48.79 -6.79
CA ASN A 733 -7.07 -48.99 -5.39
C ASN A 733 -5.80 -48.23 -5.02
N PHE A 734 -4.83 -48.12 -5.93
CA PHE A 734 -3.63 -47.31 -5.74
C PHE A 734 -3.96 -45.83 -5.52
N LEU A 735 -4.76 -45.22 -6.41
CA LEU A 735 -5.16 -43.81 -6.26
C LEU A 735 -6.03 -43.57 -5.01
N LEU A 736 -6.92 -44.51 -4.67
CA LEU A 736 -7.74 -44.43 -3.45
C LEU A 736 -6.90 -44.64 -2.17
N SER A 737 -5.75 -45.31 -2.25
CA SER A 737 -4.92 -45.57 -1.08
C SER A 737 -4.40 -44.28 -0.41
N PHE A 738 -4.36 -43.15 -1.14
CA PHE A 738 -4.00 -41.82 -0.62
C PHE A 738 -5.03 -41.21 0.33
N ILE A 739 -6.20 -41.85 0.49
CA ILE A 739 -7.17 -41.51 1.53
C ILE A 739 -6.71 -42.06 2.89
N ASN A 740 -5.94 -43.15 2.92
CA ASN A 740 -5.41 -43.66 4.17
C ASN A 740 -4.19 -42.81 4.59
N ILE A 741 -4.36 -42.08 5.70
CA ILE A 741 -3.36 -41.20 6.29
C ILE A 741 -2.85 -41.71 7.65
N ASP A 742 -3.00 -43.01 7.96
CA ASP A 742 -2.69 -43.56 9.29
C ASP A 742 -1.22 -43.38 9.69
N HIS A 743 -0.32 -43.29 8.71
CA HIS A 743 1.12 -43.06 8.88
C HIS A 743 1.53 -41.59 8.67
N ALA A 744 0.58 -40.68 8.44
CA ALA A 744 0.86 -39.26 8.30
C ALA A 744 0.95 -38.59 9.68
N ASN A 745 1.99 -37.80 9.90
CA ASN A 745 2.24 -37.06 11.14
C ASN A 745 1.53 -35.71 11.16
N LEU A 746 1.32 -35.08 9.99
CA LEU A 746 0.81 -33.70 9.91
C LEU A 746 -0.67 -33.63 9.50
N PHE A 747 -1.18 -34.66 8.81
CA PHE A 747 -2.57 -34.70 8.35
C PHE A 747 -3.47 -35.37 9.40
N ILE A 748 -4.58 -34.72 9.72
CA ILE A 748 -5.52 -35.14 10.78
C ILE A 748 -6.89 -35.54 10.25
N ASP A 749 -7.22 -35.17 9.01
CA ASP A 749 -8.48 -35.50 8.33
C ASP A 749 -8.32 -35.35 6.81
N GLN A 750 -9.22 -35.93 6.04
CA GLN A 750 -9.14 -35.97 4.58
C GLN A 750 -10.52 -36.05 3.92
N ASP A 751 -10.70 -35.34 2.81
CA ASP A 751 -11.92 -35.39 2.01
C ASP A 751 -11.61 -35.41 0.52
N ILE A 752 -12.23 -36.34 -0.22
CA ILE A 752 -12.12 -36.40 -1.67
C ILE A 752 -12.96 -35.26 -2.26
N LYS A 753 -12.33 -34.40 -3.06
CA LYS A 753 -12.96 -33.27 -3.75
C LYS A 753 -13.27 -33.53 -5.20
N GLY A 754 -12.61 -34.49 -5.82
CA GLY A 754 -12.97 -34.89 -7.18
C GLY A 754 -12.22 -36.07 -7.74
N LEU A 755 -12.77 -36.59 -8.84
CA LEU A 755 -12.29 -37.77 -9.55
C LEU A 755 -12.46 -37.57 -11.05
N LYS A 756 -11.56 -38.16 -11.83
CA LYS A 756 -11.58 -38.13 -13.30
C LYS A 756 -11.38 -39.53 -13.86
N PHE A 757 -12.37 -40.07 -14.55
CA PHE A 757 -12.29 -41.39 -15.19
C PHE A 757 -13.09 -41.44 -16.49
N ILE A 758 -12.82 -42.46 -17.30
CA ILE A 758 -13.68 -42.94 -18.40
C ILE A 758 -14.00 -44.42 -18.18
N PHE A 759 -15.01 -44.94 -18.86
CA PHE A 759 -15.26 -46.37 -18.88
C PHE A 759 -14.29 -47.08 -19.82
N ASP A 760 -13.83 -48.26 -19.42
CA ASP A 760 -12.99 -49.12 -20.25
C ASP A 760 -13.87 -49.86 -21.26
N GLU A 761 -13.85 -49.42 -22.52
CA GLU A 761 -14.61 -50.02 -23.62
C GLU A 761 -14.21 -51.49 -23.90
N THR A 762 -13.07 -51.95 -23.37
CA THR A 762 -12.61 -53.34 -23.52
C THR A 762 -13.22 -54.30 -22.49
N GLN A 763 -13.88 -53.77 -21.46
CA GLN A 763 -14.55 -54.55 -20.41
C GLN A 763 -16.06 -54.60 -20.63
N GLU A 764 -16.72 -55.66 -20.16
CA GLU A 764 -18.19 -55.74 -20.21
C GLU A 764 -18.79 -54.80 -19.16
N ILE A 765 -19.33 -53.66 -19.62
CA ILE A 765 -19.93 -52.66 -18.74
C ILE A 765 -21.32 -53.15 -18.27
N PRO A 766 -21.56 -53.27 -16.95
CA PRO A 766 -22.87 -53.70 -16.42
C PRO A 766 -24.02 -52.82 -16.91
N ASP A 767 -25.20 -53.41 -17.11
CA ASP A 767 -26.41 -52.71 -17.61
C ASP A 767 -26.76 -51.47 -16.78
N LEU A 768 -26.47 -51.49 -15.46
CA LEU A 768 -26.66 -50.37 -14.53
C LEU A 768 -25.87 -49.09 -14.92
N TYR A 769 -24.79 -49.24 -15.67
CA TYR A 769 -23.88 -48.15 -16.04
C TYR A 769 -23.91 -47.81 -17.53
N LYS A 770 -24.63 -48.58 -18.37
CA LYS A 770 -24.70 -48.37 -19.83
C LYS A 770 -25.25 -46.99 -20.22
N ASP A 771 -26.25 -46.48 -19.51
CA ASP A 771 -26.79 -45.12 -19.74
C ASP A 771 -25.76 -44.00 -19.49
N LYS A 772 -24.66 -44.29 -18.78
CA LYS A 772 -23.56 -43.34 -18.48
C LYS A 772 -22.41 -43.42 -19.51
N THR A 773 -22.51 -44.28 -20.53
CA THR A 773 -21.43 -44.55 -21.51
C THR A 773 -21.57 -43.79 -22.84
N GLU A 774 -22.75 -43.26 -23.18
CA GLU A 774 -23.07 -42.78 -24.54
C GLU A 774 -22.44 -41.42 -24.95
N LYS A 775 -21.51 -40.86 -24.18
CA LYS A 775 -20.80 -39.64 -24.55
C LYS A 775 -19.33 -39.77 -24.18
N ASP A 776 -18.44 -39.36 -25.08
CA ASP A 776 -17.00 -39.10 -24.83
C ASP A 776 -16.81 -38.02 -23.74
N LEU A 777 -17.25 -38.30 -22.51
CA LEU A 777 -17.23 -37.39 -21.39
C LEU A 777 -16.28 -37.96 -20.36
N ILE A 778 -15.14 -37.29 -20.22
CA ILE A 778 -14.38 -37.31 -18.98
C ILE A 778 -15.37 -36.99 -17.84
N ILE A 779 -15.69 -37.98 -17.02
CA ILE A 779 -16.62 -37.78 -15.91
C ILE A 779 -15.83 -37.11 -14.79
N LEU A 780 -16.19 -35.86 -14.50
CA LEU A 780 -15.55 -35.04 -13.49
C LEU A 780 -16.50 -34.81 -12.31
N PHE A 781 -16.37 -35.60 -11.25
CA PHE A 781 -17.12 -35.37 -10.02
C PHE A 781 -16.44 -34.26 -9.20
N ARG A 782 -17.19 -33.25 -8.73
CA ARG A 782 -16.72 -32.20 -7.81
C ARG A 782 -17.75 -31.98 -6.70
N GLY A 783 -17.34 -32.08 -5.43
CA GLY A 783 -18.25 -31.97 -4.27
C GLY A 783 -17.55 -31.97 -2.90
N LYS A 784 -18.34 -31.90 -1.81
CA LYS A 784 -17.90 -32.14 -0.42
C LYS A 784 -18.40 -33.53 0.01
N ASN A 785 -17.62 -34.31 0.76
CA ASN A 785 -17.95 -35.68 1.21
C ASN A 785 -18.19 -36.69 0.07
N LEU A 786 -17.31 -36.74 -0.93
CA LEU A 786 -17.39 -37.74 -2.02
C LEU A 786 -17.01 -39.16 -1.60
N VAL A 787 -16.60 -39.36 -0.34
CA VAL A 787 -16.41 -40.68 0.30
C VAL A 787 -17.69 -41.54 0.18
N GLY A 788 -18.85 -40.92 -0.02
CA GLY A 788 -20.15 -41.59 -0.20
C GLY A 788 -20.50 -42.05 -1.62
N LEU A 789 -19.60 -41.99 -2.62
CA LEU A 789 -19.82 -42.65 -3.92
C LEU A 789 -19.79 -44.17 -3.72
N ARG A 790 -20.96 -44.76 -3.44
CA ARG A 790 -21.11 -46.22 -3.19
C ARG A 790 -20.48 -47.03 -4.31
N GLU A 791 -20.58 -46.54 -5.54
CA GLU A 791 -20.07 -47.19 -6.75
C GLU A 791 -18.55 -47.37 -6.73
N ILE A 792 -17.76 -46.41 -6.24
CA ILE A 792 -16.29 -46.53 -6.21
C ILE A 792 -15.79 -47.50 -5.14
N SER A 793 -16.64 -47.82 -4.16
CA SER A 793 -16.34 -48.87 -3.19
C SER A 793 -16.57 -50.27 -3.77
N GLU A 794 -17.35 -50.40 -4.84
CA GLU A 794 -17.70 -51.67 -5.48
C GLU A 794 -16.59 -52.13 -6.44
N ASP A 795 -16.09 -53.35 -6.25
CA ASP A 795 -15.02 -53.90 -7.07
C ASP A 795 -15.39 -54.01 -8.56
N ASN A 796 -16.64 -54.36 -8.87
CA ASN A 796 -17.13 -54.44 -10.25
C ASN A 796 -17.06 -53.09 -10.97
N PHE A 797 -17.26 -51.98 -10.26
CA PHE A 797 -17.15 -50.64 -10.85
C PHE A 797 -15.69 -50.25 -11.08
N LYS A 798 -14.78 -50.64 -10.17
CA LYS A 798 -13.33 -50.38 -10.31
C LYS A 798 -12.73 -51.13 -11.51
N ASP A 799 -13.25 -52.30 -11.84
CA ASP A 799 -12.77 -53.09 -12.98
C ASP A 799 -13.06 -52.43 -14.34
N VAL A 800 -14.20 -51.74 -14.45
CA VAL A 800 -14.70 -51.20 -15.72
C VAL A 800 -14.34 -49.72 -15.94
N ILE A 801 -13.50 -49.13 -15.08
CA ILE A 801 -13.09 -47.71 -15.21
C ILE A 801 -11.59 -47.53 -15.38
N LEU A 802 -11.26 -46.56 -16.24
CA LEU A 802 -9.93 -46.01 -16.40
C LEU A 802 -9.82 -44.74 -15.56
N LEU A 803 -9.52 -44.89 -14.26
CA LEU A 803 -9.32 -43.76 -13.34
C LEU A 803 -7.97 -43.07 -13.59
N GLU A 804 -8.02 -41.77 -13.90
CA GLU A 804 -6.85 -40.94 -14.23
C GLU A 804 -6.44 -40.01 -13.08
N GLU A 805 -7.38 -39.49 -12.30
CA GLU A 805 -7.12 -38.46 -11.30
C GLU A 805 -8.02 -38.59 -10.07
N ILE A 806 -7.44 -38.29 -8.91
CA ILE A 806 -8.14 -38.05 -7.64
C ILE A 806 -7.62 -36.75 -7.01
N SER A 807 -8.54 -35.93 -6.52
CA SER A 807 -8.26 -34.70 -5.78
C SER A 807 -8.71 -34.86 -4.33
N ILE A 808 -7.80 -34.67 -3.38
CA ILE A 808 -8.02 -34.85 -1.94
C ILE A 808 -7.68 -33.54 -1.22
N THR A 809 -8.50 -33.11 -0.28
CA THR A 809 -8.16 -32.05 0.69
C THR A 809 -7.78 -32.71 2.01
N TYR A 810 -6.53 -32.54 2.44
CA TYR A 810 -6.09 -32.92 3.77
C TYR A 810 -6.26 -31.74 4.73
N LYS A 811 -6.83 -32.00 5.90
CA LYS A 811 -6.76 -31.09 7.04
C LYS A 811 -5.47 -31.37 7.78
N PHE A 812 -4.72 -30.33 8.14
CA PHE A 812 -3.46 -30.48 8.88
C PHE A 812 -3.49 -29.70 10.18
N GLU A 813 -2.62 -30.11 11.11
CA GLU A 813 -2.29 -29.35 12.31
C GLU A 813 -0.78 -29.29 12.50
N VAL A 814 -0.21 -28.08 12.45
CA VAL A 814 1.22 -27.85 12.65
C VAL A 814 1.40 -26.76 13.70
N LYS A 815 2.01 -27.12 14.85
CA LYS A 815 2.26 -26.18 15.97
C LYS A 815 1.00 -25.38 16.39
N GLY A 816 -0.16 -26.04 16.44
CA GLY A 816 -1.45 -25.44 16.80
C GLY A 816 -2.15 -24.66 15.67
N ILE A 817 -1.57 -24.62 14.46
CA ILE A 817 -2.18 -24.00 13.28
C ILE A 817 -2.94 -25.08 12.51
N VAL A 818 -4.26 -24.90 12.41
CA VAL A 818 -5.14 -25.78 11.64
C VAL A 818 -5.43 -25.17 10.27
N GLY A 819 -5.26 -25.97 9.21
CA GLY A 819 -5.49 -25.53 7.84
C GLY A 819 -5.88 -26.67 6.91
N PHE A 820 -6.02 -26.33 5.63
CA PHE A 820 -6.39 -27.28 4.58
C PHE A 820 -5.36 -27.25 3.44
N TYR A 821 -4.95 -28.42 2.99
CA TYR A 821 -3.96 -28.64 1.95
C TYR A 821 -4.56 -29.54 0.87
N ASN A 822 -4.78 -29.00 -0.34
CA ASN A 822 -5.28 -29.84 -1.43
C ASN A 822 -4.13 -30.51 -2.14
N VAL A 823 -4.33 -31.77 -2.51
CA VAL A 823 -3.41 -32.55 -3.32
C VAL A 823 -4.20 -33.27 -4.39
N LYS A 824 -3.74 -33.15 -5.62
CA LYS A 824 -4.29 -33.80 -6.81
C LYS A 824 -3.28 -34.82 -7.31
N TYR A 825 -3.63 -36.10 -7.24
CA TYR A 825 -2.85 -37.21 -7.77
C TYR A 825 -3.41 -37.60 -9.15
N ASN A 826 -2.59 -37.66 -10.20
CA ASN A 826 -3.05 -37.96 -11.55
C ASN A 826 -1.99 -38.60 -12.45
N PHE A 827 -2.43 -39.20 -13.57
CA PHE A 827 -1.56 -39.75 -14.61
C PHE A 827 -1.40 -38.83 -15.82
N SER A 828 -1.02 -37.57 -15.61
CA SER A 828 -0.61 -36.66 -16.69
C SER A 828 -1.53 -36.54 -17.90
N GLU A 829 -2.85 -36.56 -17.70
CA GLU A 829 -3.83 -36.53 -18.80
C GLU A 829 -3.80 -37.76 -19.71
N ALA A 830 -3.43 -38.93 -19.18
CA ALA A 830 -3.30 -40.18 -19.93
C ALA A 830 -4.48 -40.50 -20.85
N LEU A 831 -5.70 -40.19 -20.41
CA LEU A 831 -6.92 -40.49 -21.17
C LEU A 831 -7.10 -39.60 -22.41
N LYS A 832 -6.32 -38.52 -22.58
CA LYS A 832 -6.36 -37.66 -23.78
C LYS A 832 -5.56 -38.22 -24.96
N PHE A 833 -4.61 -39.11 -24.73
CA PHE A 833 -3.69 -39.63 -25.75
C PHE A 833 -4.04 -41.08 -26.11
N LYS A 834 -3.94 -41.44 -27.40
CA LYS A 834 -4.06 -42.83 -27.89
C LYS A 834 -2.77 -43.21 -28.63
N PRO A 835 -2.02 -44.27 -28.23
CA PRO A 835 -2.29 -45.17 -27.10
C PRO A 835 -2.20 -44.45 -25.74
N ILE A 836 -2.90 -44.98 -24.73
CA ILE A 836 -2.97 -44.38 -23.39
C ILE A 836 -1.57 -44.39 -22.77
N GLN A 837 -1.06 -43.20 -22.45
CA GLN A 837 0.26 -43.01 -21.86
C GLN A 837 0.22 -41.84 -20.89
N GLY A 838 0.74 -42.03 -19.67
CA GLY A 838 0.86 -40.95 -18.72
C GLY A 838 1.57 -41.35 -17.42
N ASP A 839 2.32 -40.40 -16.87
CA ASP A 839 3.14 -40.57 -15.68
C ASP A 839 2.39 -40.14 -14.42
N PHE A 840 2.52 -40.91 -13.34
CA PHE A 840 1.88 -40.64 -12.04
C PHE A 840 2.48 -39.41 -11.36
N ARG A 841 1.73 -38.33 -11.12
CA ARG A 841 2.21 -37.08 -10.48
C ARG A 841 1.26 -36.57 -9.42
N SER A 842 1.75 -35.69 -8.53
CA SER A 842 0.98 -34.98 -7.51
C SER A 842 1.10 -33.47 -7.66
N GLN A 843 -0.01 -32.74 -7.53
CA GLN A 843 -0.04 -31.27 -7.53
C GLN A 843 -0.69 -30.79 -6.25
N SER A 844 -0.03 -29.93 -5.48
CA SER A 844 -0.54 -29.49 -4.19
C SER A 844 -0.74 -27.97 -4.08
N TYR A 845 -1.67 -27.56 -3.22
CA TYR A 845 -1.98 -26.17 -2.96
C TYR A 845 -2.44 -25.97 -1.50
N LEU A 846 -1.80 -25.02 -0.80
CA LEU A 846 -2.19 -24.62 0.55
C LEU A 846 -3.31 -23.58 0.51
N HIS A 847 -4.42 -23.85 1.19
CA HIS A 847 -5.47 -22.84 1.39
C HIS A 847 -5.02 -21.80 2.43
N THR A 848 -4.78 -20.58 2.00
CA THR A 848 -4.40 -19.47 2.89
C THR A 848 -5.63 -18.85 3.56
N ASN A 849 -5.89 -19.23 4.81
CA ASN A 849 -6.86 -18.54 5.67
C ASN A 849 -6.19 -17.36 6.42
N HIS A 850 -6.96 -16.54 7.14
CA HIS A 850 -6.45 -15.38 7.87
C HIS A 850 -5.31 -15.72 8.84
N ARG A 851 -5.37 -16.87 9.53
CA ARG A 851 -4.33 -17.30 10.48
C ARG A 851 -3.04 -17.73 9.78
N ILE A 852 -3.15 -18.39 8.63
CA ILE A 852 -2.00 -18.78 7.79
C ILE A 852 -1.35 -17.55 7.15
N LYS A 853 -2.15 -16.56 6.73
CA LYS A 853 -1.64 -15.28 6.17
C LYS A 853 -0.87 -14.43 7.17
N GLN A 854 -1.09 -14.62 8.48
CA GLN A 854 -0.36 -13.93 9.55
C GLN A 854 0.98 -14.59 9.90
N LEU A 855 1.30 -15.74 9.29
CA LEU A 855 2.57 -16.41 9.54
C LEU A 855 3.71 -15.62 8.90
N ARG A 856 4.73 -15.32 9.70
CA ARG A 856 5.98 -14.71 9.24
C ARG A 856 6.67 -15.50 8.12
N ASN A 857 6.44 -16.81 8.04
CA ASN A 857 7.04 -17.67 7.01
C ASN A 857 6.10 -18.81 6.59
N ILE A 858 5.23 -18.52 5.62
CA ILE A 858 4.32 -19.50 5.00
C ILE A 858 5.10 -20.57 4.21
N SER A 859 6.25 -20.19 3.64
CA SER A 859 7.09 -21.09 2.83
C SER A 859 7.59 -22.30 3.63
N THR A 860 7.97 -22.10 4.91
CA THR A 860 8.37 -23.19 5.80
C THR A 860 7.22 -24.18 6.05
N LEU A 861 6.00 -23.69 6.26
CA LEU A 861 4.81 -24.53 6.45
C LEU A 861 4.51 -25.34 5.18
N GLU A 862 4.57 -24.70 4.01
CA GLU A 862 4.36 -25.39 2.73
C GLU A 862 5.42 -26.47 2.47
N LYS A 863 6.68 -26.21 2.83
CA LYS A 863 7.77 -27.19 2.72
C LYS A 863 7.50 -28.43 3.59
N GLN A 864 7.04 -28.25 4.83
CA GLN A 864 6.66 -29.35 5.71
C GLN A 864 5.49 -30.18 5.16
N LEU A 865 4.43 -29.52 4.69
CA LEU A 865 3.26 -30.21 4.13
C LEU A 865 3.58 -30.94 2.82
N THR A 866 4.45 -30.38 1.99
CA THR A 866 4.92 -31.03 0.76
C THR A 866 5.71 -32.29 1.08
N GLN A 867 6.62 -32.24 2.06
CA GLN A 867 7.40 -33.39 2.51
C GLN A 867 6.51 -34.52 3.05
N GLU A 868 5.40 -34.18 3.70
CA GLU A 868 4.44 -35.16 4.19
C GLU A 868 3.76 -35.92 3.03
N VAL A 869 3.39 -35.20 1.95
CA VAL A 869 2.83 -35.81 0.73
C VAL A 869 3.84 -36.72 0.03
N GLU A 870 5.12 -36.33 -0.01
CA GLU A 870 6.18 -37.17 -0.58
C GLU A 870 6.35 -38.48 0.21
N SER A 871 6.34 -38.41 1.54
CA SER A 871 6.42 -39.58 2.42
C SER A 871 5.24 -40.53 2.18
N LEU A 872 4.02 -40.00 2.05
CA LEU A 872 2.83 -40.80 1.71
C LEU A 872 2.97 -41.50 0.36
N LYS A 873 3.51 -40.83 -0.67
CA LYS A 873 3.72 -41.46 -1.99
C LYS A 873 4.66 -42.65 -1.90
N VAL A 874 5.79 -42.51 -1.20
CA VAL A 874 6.76 -43.61 -1.03
C VAL A 874 6.12 -44.79 -0.30
N GLU A 875 5.35 -44.53 0.77
CA GLU A 875 4.61 -45.56 1.48
C GLU A 875 3.66 -46.33 0.56
N LYS A 876 2.85 -45.62 -0.24
CA LYS A 876 1.88 -46.28 -1.13
C LYS A 876 2.56 -47.04 -2.26
N LEU A 877 3.67 -46.54 -2.80
CA LEU A 877 4.44 -47.25 -3.81
C LEU A 877 4.99 -48.59 -3.29
N ARG A 878 5.52 -48.62 -2.05
CA ARG A 878 5.97 -49.88 -1.39
C ARG A 878 4.82 -50.85 -1.20
N LYS A 879 3.68 -50.36 -0.70
CA LYS A 879 2.48 -51.20 -0.44
C LYS A 879 1.96 -51.89 -1.70
N PHE A 880 2.10 -51.26 -2.86
CA PHE A 880 1.67 -51.80 -4.15
C PHE A 880 2.81 -52.49 -4.93
N GLY A 881 3.95 -52.77 -4.29
CA GLY A 881 5.08 -53.47 -4.90
C GLY A 881 5.68 -52.75 -6.10
N LYS A 882 5.57 -51.41 -6.14
CA LYS A 882 6.12 -50.59 -7.22
C LYS A 882 7.54 -50.13 -6.92
N ILE A 883 7.95 -50.11 -5.65
CA ILE A 883 9.33 -49.86 -5.19
C ILE A 883 9.70 -50.77 -4.02
#